data_AF-A0A816QKI8-F1
#
_entry.id   AF-A0A816QKI8-F1
#
_cell.length_a   1.000
_cell.length_b   1.000
_cell.length_c   1.000
_cell.angle_alpha   90.00
_cell.angle_beta   90.00
_cell.angle_gamma   90.00
#
_symmetry.space_group_name_H-M   'P 1'
#
loop_
_entity.id
_entity.type
_entity.pdbx_description
1 polymer ?
#
loop_
_entity_poly.entity_id
_entity_poly.type
_entity_poly.pdbx_seq_one_letter_code
_entity_poly.pdbx_strand_id
1 'polypeptide(L)'
;MINRSWGIELWDQFDNVSKYTEKSIQFCEKYESFLKDRSTIEDDYARALKKLTKTYTPKSKEHEEFYNKYSYAVAFCSTLKELHDLASQHEIIAENLRENTVKQIQITIKECREQRKKYLDDYNKVKRQLDKQYDLLTKSLRKYEECFESARRAKEGYDKAHEDLDLSRAQLEKSRDLMTSKSKLCDDAHATYSSQVSMYNDIQRLFYEQQLPSILSDLQQLDGKRSDELKNIYFHFIQSHAEVLPRIKRCLDEMTIQTEQLNPYSDAQIVIDEYKSGYGIPIDEKVVDLNTDDLPSTIYNGQDQPIYNELYRSNTLRSTNSDSSHPNGTATIYAPSSHVNRAQTLIRTSRMNAKKTSGAASTIRKIFGTSAQRKSSNSSNVSMVKINAPFSSLPPAQRLRKFQEQILNCKNELEKKQKAREGLAKMKLVFQENPKFGDEQNVKQQITTIDENIEKLLAEIRRFESYIAEIERARISTSSDFDLSLRSHSIYGSDLSIGTHNISSSSQNRSSLYLPQHHLKFMNINRRWSTTVCPPDILEHNRNNIYDQPSEFHCLPSITSMTIHQTDGTGDEVNGSFEDEDEDIDRHESPYHEPSNQENCSKAYALYDFTGHGVNGCEYVNSATIHVGELVEILEDDHGDGWTRIKKSDGSAGFVPSSYIRVDSQMPSTSSPKIESGRF
;
A
#
# COMPACT_ATOMS: atom_id res chain seq x y z
N MET A 1 37.46 15.78 -7.57
CA MET A 1 36.76 16.25 -6.35
C MET A 1 37.66 15.98 -5.15
N ILE A 2 37.54 16.74 -4.06
CA ILE A 2 38.25 16.43 -2.79
C ILE A 2 37.58 15.21 -2.17
N ASN A 3 38.35 14.17 -1.84
CA ASN A 3 37.82 12.92 -1.30
C ASN A 3 37.51 13.05 0.21
N ARG A 4 36.35 13.66 0.52
CA ARG A 4 35.88 13.85 1.90
C ARG A 4 35.52 12.50 2.54
N SER A 5 36.17 12.17 3.64
CA SER A 5 35.89 10.97 4.44
C SER A 5 35.64 11.31 5.91
N TRP A 6 34.89 10.47 6.62
CA TRP A 6 34.65 10.61 8.06
C TRP A 6 35.97 10.56 8.84
N GLY A 7 36.95 9.78 8.36
CA GLY A 7 38.28 9.70 8.99
C GLY A 7 39.10 10.98 8.94
N ILE A 8 38.76 11.93 8.06
CA ILE A 8 39.43 13.24 7.96
C ILE A 8 38.52 14.34 8.53
N GLU A 9 37.27 14.39 8.10
CA GLU A 9 36.35 15.52 8.36
C GLU A 9 35.62 15.41 9.71
N LEU A 10 35.62 14.24 10.37
CA LEU A 10 34.85 13.95 11.59
C LEU A 10 35.72 13.37 12.73
N TRP A 11 37.02 13.69 12.74
CA TRP A 11 38.02 13.16 13.69
C TRP A 11 37.69 13.44 15.17
N ASP A 12 36.95 14.50 15.48
CA ASP A 12 36.48 14.86 16.83
C ASP A 12 35.04 14.39 17.12
N GLN A 13 34.31 13.90 16.12
CA GLN A 13 32.86 13.66 16.15
C GLN A 13 32.46 12.18 16.34
N PHE A 14 33.36 11.33 16.83
CA PHE A 14 33.13 9.88 16.98
C PHE A 14 31.81 9.52 17.68
N ASP A 15 31.46 10.22 18.76
CA ASP A 15 30.21 10.01 19.50
C ASP A 15 28.95 10.22 18.63
N ASN A 16 29.00 11.16 17.69
CA ASN A 16 27.89 11.46 16.79
C ASN A 16 27.84 10.46 15.63
N VAL A 17 28.98 10.00 15.12
CA VAL A 17 29.07 8.86 14.17
C VAL A 17 28.54 7.56 14.80
N SER A 18 28.89 7.29 16.06
CA SER A 18 28.40 6.14 16.82
C SER A 18 26.88 6.19 17.03
N LYS A 19 26.31 7.35 17.35
CA LYS A 19 24.85 7.57 17.46
C LYS A 19 24.13 7.52 16.10
N TYR A 20 24.78 7.95 15.02
CA TYR A 20 24.23 7.90 13.67
C TYR A 20 24.12 6.45 13.17
N THR A 21 25.21 5.69 13.27
CA THR A 21 25.27 4.28 12.85
C THR A 21 24.39 3.36 13.70
N GLU A 22 24.07 3.73 14.94
CA GLU A 22 22.99 3.08 15.72
C GLU A 22 21.62 3.32 15.05
N LYS A 23 21.28 4.59 14.81
CA LYS A 23 19.97 4.98 14.25
C LYS A 23 19.74 4.44 12.84
N SER A 24 20.78 4.35 12.01
CA SER A 24 20.66 3.82 10.65
C SER A 24 20.40 2.31 10.63
N ILE A 25 20.89 1.56 11.62
CA ILE A 25 20.55 0.14 11.84
C ILE A 25 19.13 0.01 12.42
N GLN A 26 18.75 0.82 13.43
CA GLN A 26 17.40 0.82 14.00
C GLN A 26 16.31 1.17 12.96
N PHE A 27 16.64 1.98 11.94
CA PHE A 27 15.75 2.20 10.79
C PHE A 27 15.50 0.91 9.99
N CYS A 28 16.54 0.11 9.73
CA CYS A 28 16.39 -1.18 9.05
C CYS A 28 15.52 -2.14 9.86
N GLU A 29 15.65 -2.19 11.18
CA GLU A 29 14.80 -3.01 12.07
C GLU A 29 13.31 -2.61 12.01
N LYS A 30 13.04 -1.30 11.90
CA LYS A 30 11.69 -0.78 11.66
C LYS A 30 11.16 -1.18 10.27
N TYR A 31 12.01 -1.20 9.25
CA TYR A 31 11.61 -1.60 7.90
C TYR A 31 11.43 -3.12 7.77
N GLU A 32 12.25 -3.95 8.45
CA GLU A 32 12.02 -5.38 8.62
C GLU A 32 10.64 -5.65 9.24
N SER A 33 10.29 -4.91 10.30
CA SER A 33 8.99 -5.04 10.96
C SER A 33 7.84 -4.73 9.99
N PHE A 34 7.95 -3.64 9.23
CA PHE A 34 6.98 -3.31 8.17
C PHE A 34 6.88 -4.40 7.09
N LEU A 35 7.99 -4.98 6.64
CA LEU A 35 8.02 -6.04 5.63
C LEU A 35 7.35 -7.33 6.13
N LYS A 36 7.58 -7.69 7.40
CA LYS A 36 6.88 -8.80 8.07
C LYS A 36 5.37 -8.60 8.11
N ASP A 37 4.91 -7.45 8.60
CA ASP A 37 3.49 -7.10 8.62
C ASP A 37 2.92 -7.17 7.19
N ARG A 38 3.58 -6.50 6.23
CA ARG A 38 3.17 -6.42 4.81
C ARG A 38 3.03 -7.79 4.16
N SER A 39 3.94 -8.73 4.44
CA SER A 39 3.86 -10.11 3.95
C SER A 39 2.69 -10.87 4.57
N THR A 40 2.44 -10.72 5.88
CA THR A 40 1.32 -11.35 6.60
C THR A 40 -0.03 -10.90 6.05
N ILE A 41 -0.14 -9.63 5.68
CA ILE A 41 -1.35 -9.04 5.07
C ILE A 41 -1.68 -9.69 3.71
N GLU A 42 -0.69 -9.89 2.84
CA GLU A 42 -0.90 -10.58 1.54
C GLU A 42 -1.27 -12.06 1.74
N ASP A 43 -0.63 -12.71 2.71
CA ASP A 43 -0.83 -14.11 3.09
C ASP A 43 -2.27 -14.35 3.61
N ASP A 44 -2.80 -13.43 4.43
CA ASP A 44 -4.19 -13.46 4.91
C ASP A 44 -5.21 -13.11 3.82
N TYR A 45 -4.90 -12.17 2.93
CA TYR A 45 -5.75 -11.85 1.78
C TYR A 45 -5.86 -13.04 0.81
N ALA A 46 -4.74 -13.67 0.50
CA ALA A 46 -4.67 -14.90 -0.30
C ALA A 46 -5.47 -16.04 0.36
N ARG A 47 -5.28 -16.28 1.67
CA ARG A 47 -6.08 -17.26 2.43
C ARG A 47 -7.59 -16.97 2.36
N ALA A 48 -7.99 -15.72 2.54
CA ALA A 48 -9.39 -15.33 2.54
C ALA A 48 -10.04 -15.58 1.17
N LEU A 49 -9.38 -15.19 0.08
CA LEU A 49 -9.87 -15.45 -1.29
C LEU A 49 -9.88 -16.95 -1.64
N LYS A 50 -8.83 -17.71 -1.31
CA LYS A 50 -8.80 -19.17 -1.54
C LYS A 50 -9.88 -19.90 -0.74
N LYS A 51 -10.22 -19.42 0.46
CA LYS A 51 -11.36 -19.94 1.24
C LYS A 51 -12.70 -19.57 0.58
N LEU A 52 -12.84 -18.33 0.11
CA LEU A 52 -14.04 -17.85 -0.58
C LEU A 52 -14.36 -18.71 -1.81
N THR A 53 -13.40 -18.88 -2.73
CA THR A 53 -13.62 -19.65 -3.96
C THR A 53 -13.96 -21.10 -3.66
N LYS A 54 -13.19 -21.77 -2.79
CA LYS A 54 -13.45 -23.15 -2.34
C LYS A 54 -14.77 -23.32 -1.56
N THR A 55 -15.39 -22.26 -1.07
CA THR A 55 -16.76 -22.33 -0.52
C THR A 55 -17.78 -22.52 -1.64
N TYR A 56 -17.67 -21.75 -2.73
CA TYR A 56 -18.65 -21.68 -3.82
C TYR A 56 -18.39 -22.62 -5.00
N THR A 57 -17.18 -23.20 -5.14
CA THR A 57 -16.93 -24.25 -6.15
C THR A 57 -17.87 -25.45 -5.95
N PRO A 58 -18.48 -26.01 -7.01
CA PRO A 58 -19.29 -27.24 -6.96
C PRO A 58 -18.52 -28.44 -6.38
N LYS A 59 -19.27 -29.38 -5.76
CA LYS A 59 -18.69 -30.48 -4.94
C LYS A 59 -19.35 -31.86 -5.14
N SER A 60 -20.39 -31.96 -5.97
CA SER A 60 -21.04 -33.22 -6.34
C SER A 60 -21.20 -33.29 -7.85
N LYS A 61 -21.26 -34.51 -8.40
CA LYS A 61 -21.35 -34.70 -9.86
C LYS A 61 -22.62 -34.13 -10.47
N GLU A 62 -23.76 -34.26 -9.79
CA GLU A 62 -25.03 -33.63 -10.24
C GLU A 62 -24.94 -32.10 -10.27
N HIS A 63 -24.19 -31.49 -9.34
CA HIS A 63 -23.91 -30.06 -9.41
C HIS A 63 -22.92 -29.74 -10.53
N GLU A 64 -21.81 -30.46 -10.67
CA GLU A 64 -20.86 -30.27 -11.78
C GLU A 64 -21.56 -30.36 -13.14
N GLU A 65 -22.47 -31.31 -13.33
CA GLU A 65 -23.24 -31.47 -14.57
C GLU A 65 -24.13 -30.26 -14.85
N PHE A 66 -24.84 -29.70 -13.85
CA PHE A 66 -25.57 -28.43 -13.99
C PHE A 66 -24.64 -27.24 -14.28
N TYR A 67 -23.52 -27.13 -13.54
CA TYR A 67 -22.60 -25.99 -13.65
C TYR A 67 -21.77 -26.00 -14.95
N ASN A 68 -21.64 -27.15 -15.62
CA ASN A 68 -21.02 -27.29 -16.93
C ASN A 68 -22.01 -27.16 -18.11
N LYS A 69 -23.33 -27.10 -17.82
CA LYS A 69 -24.40 -27.15 -18.83
C LYS A 69 -24.88 -25.79 -19.32
N TYR A 70 -24.96 -24.80 -18.42
CA TYR A 70 -25.50 -23.48 -18.73
C TYR A 70 -24.40 -22.41 -18.76
N SER A 71 -24.42 -21.50 -19.74
CA SER A 71 -23.35 -20.52 -20.00
C SER A 71 -23.10 -19.61 -18.79
N TYR A 72 -24.15 -19.17 -18.09
CA TYR A 72 -24.03 -18.38 -16.85
C TYR A 72 -23.38 -19.16 -15.69
N ALA A 73 -23.56 -20.47 -15.64
CA ALA A 73 -23.00 -21.32 -14.59
C ALA A 73 -21.53 -21.66 -14.89
N VAL A 74 -21.19 -21.88 -16.17
CA VAL A 74 -19.81 -22.04 -16.65
C VAL A 74 -19.00 -20.77 -16.37
N ALA A 75 -19.49 -19.60 -16.78
CA ALA A 75 -18.80 -18.32 -16.57
C ALA A 75 -18.55 -18.02 -15.07
N PHE A 76 -19.49 -18.38 -14.19
CA PHE A 76 -19.31 -18.30 -12.74
C PHE A 76 -18.21 -19.24 -12.24
N CYS A 77 -18.20 -20.50 -12.67
CA CYS A 77 -17.14 -21.46 -12.33
C CYS A 77 -15.75 -21.01 -12.82
N SER A 78 -15.65 -20.51 -14.05
CA SER A 78 -14.42 -19.90 -14.58
C SER A 78 -13.96 -18.69 -13.75
N THR A 79 -14.90 -17.83 -13.34
CA THR A 79 -14.61 -16.70 -12.44
C THR A 79 -14.08 -17.15 -11.07
N LEU A 80 -14.66 -18.20 -10.48
CA LEU A 80 -14.15 -18.78 -9.22
C LEU A 80 -12.74 -19.36 -9.37
N LYS A 81 -12.43 -19.98 -10.51
CA LYS A 81 -11.09 -20.51 -10.84
C LYS A 81 -10.06 -19.38 -10.96
N GLU A 82 -10.32 -18.39 -11.81
CA GLU A 82 -9.36 -17.29 -12.01
C GLU A 82 -9.18 -16.41 -10.76
N LEU A 83 -10.20 -16.32 -9.89
CA LEU A 83 -10.08 -15.67 -8.58
C LEU A 83 -9.23 -16.49 -7.59
N HIS A 84 -9.24 -17.83 -7.67
CA HIS A 84 -8.35 -18.69 -6.90
C HIS A 84 -6.90 -18.57 -7.39
N ASP A 85 -6.69 -18.42 -8.69
CA ASP A 85 -5.36 -18.27 -9.29
C ASP A 85 -4.78 -16.87 -9.04
N LEU A 86 -5.63 -15.83 -9.03
CA LEU A 86 -5.29 -14.48 -8.53
C LEU A 86 -4.87 -14.53 -7.07
N ALA A 87 -5.66 -15.19 -6.20
CA ALA A 87 -5.32 -15.37 -4.80
C ALA A 87 -3.99 -16.13 -4.60
N SER A 88 -3.67 -17.06 -5.51
CA SER A 88 -2.39 -17.77 -5.53
C SER A 88 -1.22 -16.86 -5.94
N GLN A 89 -1.44 -15.80 -6.73
CA GLN A 89 -0.40 -14.81 -6.99
C GLN A 89 -0.11 -13.95 -5.75
N HIS A 90 -1.14 -13.58 -4.96
CA HIS A 90 -0.95 -12.85 -3.71
C HIS A 90 -0.19 -13.67 -2.65
N GLU A 91 -0.36 -14.99 -2.62
CA GLU A 91 0.46 -15.90 -1.80
C GLU A 91 1.93 -15.89 -2.22
N ILE A 92 2.22 -15.85 -3.53
CA ILE A 92 3.58 -15.73 -4.07
C ILE A 92 4.21 -14.38 -3.70
N ILE A 93 3.45 -13.27 -3.68
CA ILE A 93 3.94 -11.99 -3.15
C ILE A 93 4.35 -12.17 -1.67
N ALA A 94 3.49 -12.78 -0.86
CA ALA A 94 3.76 -12.98 0.57
C ALA A 94 5.01 -13.86 0.80
N GLU A 95 5.18 -14.92 0.02
CA GLU A 95 6.36 -15.78 0.04
C GLU A 95 7.64 -15.02 -0.38
N ASN A 96 7.63 -14.34 -1.53
CA ASN A 96 8.76 -13.54 -2.00
C ASN A 96 9.17 -12.45 -0.99
N LEU A 97 8.20 -11.77 -0.37
CA LEU A 97 8.49 -10.77 0.67
C LEU A 97 9.15 -11.40 1.91
N ARG A 98 8.73 -12.60 2.34
CA ARG A 98 9.35 -13.31 3.47
C ARG A 98 10.75 -13.82 3.13
N GLU A 99 10.87 -14.52 2.01
CA GLU A 99 12.07 -15.26 1.62
C GLU A 99 13.17 -14.35 1.07
N ASN A 100 12.83 -13.40 0.18
CA ASN A 100 13.80 -12.59 -0.54
C ASN A 100 13.98 -11.19 0.07
N THR A 101 13.01 -10.66 0.83
CA THR A 101 13.07 -9.30 1.38
C THR A 101 13.33 -9.30 2.90
N VAL A 102 12.53 -10.02 3.69
CA VAL A 102 12.67 -10.08 5.16
C VAL A 102 13.95 -10.81 5.60
N LYS A 103 14.31 -11.95 4.97
CA LYS A 103 15.56 -12.65 5.33
C LYS A 103 16.81 -11.84 5.00
N GLN A 104 16.84 -11.13 3.86
CA GLN A 104 18.01 -10.33 3.49
C GLN A 104 18.21 -9.16 4.46
N ILE A 105 17.17 -8.38 4.77
CA ILE A 105 17.32 -7.28 5.74
C ILE A 105 17.73 -7.77 7.14
N GLN A 106 17.30 -8.96 7.57
CA GLN A 106 17.76 -9.60 8.81
C GLN A 106 19.25 -9.92 8.79
N ILE A 107 19.78 -10.42 7.65
CA ILE A 107 21.21 -10.64 7.45
C ILE A 107 21.96 -9.30 7.50
N THR A 108 21.47 -8.27 6.79
CA THR A 108 22.06 -6.91 6.80
C THR A 108 22.12 -6.34 8.22
N ILE A 109 21.03 -6.40 8.99
CA ILE A 109 20.96 -5.91 10.37
C ILE A 109 21.96 -6.65 11.26
N LYS A 110 22.04 -7.99 11.13
CA LYS A 110 22.98 -8.80 11.93
C LYS A 110 24.44 -8.42 11.63
N GLU A 111 24.83 -8.41 10.34
CA GLU A 111 26.18 -8.02 9.94
C GLU A 111 26.54 -6.60 10.39
N CYS A 112 25.61 -5.65 10.23
CA CYS A 112 25.85 -4.25 10.61
C CYS A 112 26.04 -4.12 12.12
N ARG A 113 25.23 -4.80 12.95
CA ARG A 113 25.41 -4.82 14.40
C ARG A 113 26.75 -5.44 14.82
N GLU A 114 27.15 -6.54 14.19
CA GLU A 114 28.38 -7.27 14.52
C GLU A 114 29.63 -6.48 14.12
N GLN A 115 29.68 -5.96 12.89
CA GLN A 115 30.80 -5.15 12.42
C GLN A 115 30.90 -3.81 13.16
N ARG A 116 29.77 -3.11 13.36
CA ARG A 116 29.76 -1.86 14.16
C ARG A 116 30.30 -2.10 15.57
N LYS A 117 29.88 -3.18 16.24
CA LYS A 117 30.39 -3.51 17.58
C LYS A 117 31.91 -3.64 17.58
N LYS A 118 32.48 -4.40 16.63
CA LYS A 118 33.94 -4.55 16.48
C LYS A 118 34.63 -3.18 16.39
N TYR A 119 34.18 -2.30 15.51
CA TYR A 119 34.80 -0.98 15.32
C TYR A 119 34.67 -0.07 16.56
N LEU A 120 33.57 -0.16 17.31
CA LEU A 120 33.44 0.54 18.60
C LEU A 120 34.36 -0.06 19.68
N ASP A 121 34.52 -1.38 19.74
CA ASP A 121 35.42 -2.04 20.69
C ASP A 121 36.90 -1.71 20.39
N ASP A 122 37.28 -1.66 19.11
CA ASP A 122 38.61 -1.23 18.65
C ASP A 122 38.87 0.25 18.96
N TYR A 123 37.90 1.17 18.74
CA TYR A 123 38.01 2.57 19.18
C TYR A 123 38.24 2.65 20.69
N ASN A 124 37.39 1.98 21.47
CA ASN A 124 37.48 2.00 22.93
C ASN A 124 38.82 1.45 23.43
N LYS A 125 39.44 0.51 22.71
CA LYS A 125 40.78 -0.01 22.99
C LYS A 125 41.87 1.04 22.72
N VAL A 126 41.89 1.68 21.55
CA VAL A 126 42.92 2.70 21.23
C VAL A 126 42.75 3.99 22.03
N LYS A 127 41.52 4.41 22.31
CA LYS A 127 41.22 5.58 23.16
C LYS A 127 41.71 5.37 24.60
N ARG A 128 41.44 4.20 25.20
CA ARG A 128 42.00 3.84 26.52
C ARG A 128 43.53 3.79 26.54
N GLN A 129 44.18 3.45 25.43
CA GLN A 129 45.65 3.50 25.34
C GLN A 129 46.17 4.94 25.36
N LEU A 130 45.56 5.86 24.60
CA LEU A 130 45.90 7.28 24.62
C LEU A 130 45.66 7.89 26.02
N ASP A 131 44.49 7.65 26.59
CA ASP A 131 44.10 8.23 27.89
C ASP A 131 45.01 7.76 29.02
N LYS A 132 45.36 6.46 29.06
CA LYS A 132 46.33 5.91 30.03
C LYS A 132 47.70 6.60 29.97
N GLN A 133 48.16 6.98 28.77
CA GLN A 133 49.46 7.62 28.59
C GLN A 133 49.42 9.11 28.94
N TYR A 134 48.31 9.80 28.64
CA TYR A 134 48.05 11.14 29.17
C TYR A 134 48.03 11.17 30.71
N ASP A 135 47.43 10.13 31.31
CA ASP A 135 47.36 9.95 32.75
C ASP A 135 48.75 9.72 33.40
N LEU A 136 49.66 9.05 32.69
CA LEU A 136 51.06 8.87 33.11
C LEU A 136 51.91 10.14 32.93
N LEU A 137 51.74 10.84 31.81
CA LEU A 137 52.33 12.17 31.57
C LEU A 137 51.91 13.20 32.64
N THR A 138 50.62 13.22 32.99
CA THR A 138 50.09 14.14 34.02
C THR A 138 50.66 13.82 35.41
N LYS A 139 50.91 12.54 35.71
CA LYS A 139 51.53 12.11 36.97
C LYS A 139 53.03 12.41 37.01
N SER A 140 53.77 12.24 35.90
CA SER A 140 55.19 12.58 35.85
C SER A 140 55.43 14.10 35.91
N LEU A 141 54.57 14.91 35.28
CA LEU A 141 54.60 16.37 35.40
C LEU A 141 54.48 16.82 36.86
N ARG A 142 53.43 16.38 37.57
CA ARG A 142 53.22 16.70 38.99
C ARG A 142 54.40 16.26 39.86
N LYS A 143 54.97 15.07 39.58
CA LYS A 143 56.13 14.57 40.32
C LYS A 143 57.37 15.43 40.09
N TYR A 144 57.58 15.95 38.87
CA TYR A 144 58.63 16.89 38.52
C TYR A 144 58.41 18.25 39.20
N GLU A 145 57.20 18.81 39.18
CA GLU A 145 56.84 20.06 39.89
C GLU A 145 57.13 19.96 41.40
N GLU A 146 56.72 18.87 42.05
CA GLU A 146 57.04 18.59 43.46
C GLU A 146 58.56 18.52 43.74
N CYS A 147 59.32 17.85 42.86
CA CYS A 147 60.77 17.70 43.03
C CYS A 147 61.52 19.00 42.75
N PHE A 148 61.09 19.78 41.75
CA PHE A 148 61.65 21.08 41.39
C PHE A 148 61.51 22.08 42.54
N GLU A 149 60.29 22.21 43.10
CA GLU A 149 60.04 23.07 44.25
C GLU A 149 60.78 22.58 45.52
N SER A 150 60.93 21.25 45.68
CA SER A 150 61.76 20.68 46.76
C SER A 150 63.26 20.99 46.59
N ALA A 151 63.78 20.94 45.36
CA ALA A 151 65.17 21.27 45.04
C ALA A 151 65.45 22.75 45.21
N ARG A 152 64.53 23.61 44.74
CA ARG A 152 64.54 25.06 44.96
C ARG A 152 64.67 25.40 46.44
N ARG A 153 63.79 24.89 47.30
CA ARG A 153 63.82 25.15 48.75
C ARG A 153 65.11 24.63 49.41
N ALA A 154 65.62 23.49 48.96
CA ALA A 154 66.89 22.94 49.47
C ALA A 154 68.09 23.82 49.07
N LYS A 155 68.09 24.38 47.85
CA LYS A 155 69.08 25.36 47.42
C LYS A 155 68.97 26.67 48.20
N GLU A 156 67.78 27.27 48.28
CA GLU A 156 67.54 28.50 49.06
C GLU A 156 67.88 28.34 50.56
N GLY A 157 67.84 27.11 51.09
CA GLY A 157 68.33 26.75 52.43
C GLY A 157 69.85 26.59 52.53
N TYR A 158 70.50 26.03 51.49
CA TYR A 158 71.97 25.95 51.41
C TYR A 158 72.61 27.33 51.23
N ASP A 159 72.07 28.16 50.33
CA ASP A 159 72.59 29.49 50.05
C ASP A 159 72.63 30.35 51.34
N LYS A 160 71.53 30.35 52.12
CA LYS A 160 71.47 31.00 53.44
C LYS A 160 72.43 30.38 54.47
N ALA A 161 72.58 29.06 54.47
CA ALA A 161 73.51 28.36 55.36
C ALA A 161 74.99 28.63 55.02
N HIS A 162 75.28 29.09 53.79
CA HIS A 162 76.62 29.50 53.35
C HIS A 162 76.91 30.97 53.69
N GLU A 163 75.89 31.82 53.75
CA GLU A 163 76.00 33.23 54.17
C GLU A 163 76.13 33.41 55.70
N ASP A 164 75.71 32.42 56.49
CA ASP A 164 75.77 32.42 57.95
C ASP A 164 77.21 32.13 58.47
N LEU A 165 77.83 33.14 59.08
CA LEU A 165 79.19 33.09 59.62
C LEU A 165 79.30 32.34 60.96
N ASP A 166 78.20 32.18 61.70
CA ASP A 166 78.17 31.50 63.00
C ASP A 166 77.83 30.00 62.86
N LEU A 167 77.50 29.55 61.66
CA LEU A 167 77.07 28.17 61.39
C LEU A 167 78.22 27.17 61.42
N SER A 168 78.01 26.00 62.04
CA SER A 168 79.01 24.93 62.05
C SER A 168 79.25 24.36 60.65
N ARG A 169 80.51 24.09 60.31
CA ARG A 169 80.91 23.37 59.09
C ARG A 169 80.14 22.05 58.88
N ALA A 170 79.78 21.35 59.95
CA ALA A 170 78.98 20.12 59.87
C ALA A 170 77.49 20.37 59.51
N GLN A 171 76.95 21.54 59.84
CA GLN A 171 75.61 21.96 59.43
C GLN A 171 75.62 22.44 57.97
N LEU A 172 76.65 23.18 57.55
CA LEU A 172 76.83 23.61 56.16
C LEU A 172 76.94 22.41 55.20
N GLU A 173 77.79 21.42 55.49
CA GLU A 173 77.93 20.23 54.63
C GLU A 173 76.61 19.43 54.58
N LYS A 174 75.89 19.31 55.70
CA LYS A 174 74.55 18.67 55.73
C LYS A 174 73.53 19.40 54.84
N SER A 175 73.57 20.73 54.78
CA SER A 175 72.72 21.52 53.87
C SER A 175 73.13 21.31 52.40
N ARG A 176 74.44 21.18 52.13
CA ARG A 176 74.99 20.88 50.80
C ARG A 176 74.58 19.50 50.29
N ASP A 177 74.65 18.48 51.14
CA ASP A 177 74.19 17.12 50.84
C ASP A 177 72.69 17.12 50.52
N LEU A 178 71.88 17.85 51.31
CA LEU A 178 70.44 17.96 51.07
C LEU A 178 70.13 18.66 49.74
N MET A 179 70.81 19.76 49.42
CA MET A 179 70.68 20.44 48.12
C MET A 179 71.05 19.49 46.97
N THR A 180 72.20 18.83 47.06
CA THR A 180 72.71 17.93 46.00
C THR A 180 71.77 16.73 45.79
N SER A 181 71.30 16.13 46.88
CA SER A 181 70.30 15.05 46.87
C SER A 181 68.98 15.47 46.22
N LYS A 182 68.47 16.67 46.54
CA LYS A 182 67.22 17.18 45.99
C LYS A 182 67.35 17.63 44.53
N SER A 183 68.49 18.20 44.13
CA SER A 183 68.78 18.48 42.71
C SER A 183 68.69 17.20 41.89
N LYS A 184 69.44 16.15 42.29
CA LYS A 184 69.40 14.87 41.57
C LYS A 184 67.98 14.29 41.45
N LEU A 185 67.19 14.34 42.53
CA LEU A 185 65.78 13.87 42.50
C LEU A 185 64.87 14.73 41.61
N CYS A 186 65.24 15.98 41.33
CA CYS A 186 64.60 16.82 40.32
C CYS A 186 65.06 16.44 38.91
N ASP A 187 66.36 16.19 38.71
CA ASP A 187 66.94 15.79 37.42
C ASP A 187 66.40 14.42 36.96
N ASP A 188 66.34 13.43 37.87
CA ASP A 188 65.75 12.10 37.65
C ASP A 188 64.23 12.21 37.30
N ALA A 189 63.51 13.14 37.96
CA ALA A 189 62.08 13.39 37.68
C ALA A 189 61.87 14.13 36.34
N HIS A 190 62.74 15.07 35.99
CA HIS A 190 62.74 15.78 34.72
C HIS A 190 62.96 14.81 33.55
N ALA A 191 63.97 13.95 33.63
CA ALA A 191 64.23 12.91 32.64
C ALA A 191 63.02 11.96 32.46
N THR A 192 62.39 11.58 33.58
CA THR A 192 61.15 10.77 33.57
C THR A 192 60.00 11.50 32.87
N TYR A 193 59.78 12.78 33.18
CA TYR A 193 58.76 13.61 32.52
C TYR A 193 59.03 13.75 31.02
N SER A 194 60.25 14.11 30.61
CA SER A 194 60.64 14.22 29.20
C SER A 194 60.40 12.92 28.42
N SER A 195 60.68 11.76 29.03
CA SER A 195 60.38 10.45 28.44
C SER A 195 58.87 10.24 28.22
N GLN A 196 58.03 10.57 29.22
CA GLN A 196 56.58 10.47 29.08
C GLN A 196 56.01 11.45 28.04
N VAL A 197 56.60 12.64 27.87
CA VAL A 197 56.22 13.59 26.80
C VAL A 197 56.42 12.96 25.42
N SER A 198 57.58 12.34 25.16
CA SER A 198 57.83 11.66 23.88
C SER A 198 56.83 10.54 23.65
N MET A 199 56.68 9.63 24.63
CA MET A 199 55.78 8.48 24.53
C MET A 199 54.31 8.88 24.32
N TYR A 200 53.87 9.99 24.94
CA TYR A 200 52.53 10.52 24.72
C TYR A 200 52.38 11.09 23.31
N ASN A 201 53.35 11.89 22.83
CA ASN A 201 53.29 12.50 21.50
C ASN A 201 53.30 11.43 20.38
N ASP A 202 54.05 10.35 20.54
CA ASP A 202 54.08 9.22 19.59
C ASP A 202 52.73 8.49 19.53
N ILE A 203 52.08 8.28 20.68
CA ILE A 203 50.77 7.61 20.77
C ILE A 203 49.62 8.55 20.37
N GLN A 204 49.76 9.87 20.60
CA GLN A 204 48.81 10.88 20.12
C GLN A 204 48.81 10.93 18.58
N ARG A 205 49.99 10.96 17.95
CA ARG A 205 50.12 10.90 16.48
C ARG A 205 49.55 9.60 15.92
N LEU A 206 49.94 8.45 16.47
CA LEU A 206 49.39 7.14 16.05
C LEU A 206 47.85 7.08 16.16
N PHE A 207 47.27 7.68 17.21
CA PHE A 207 45.83 7.74 17.39
C PHE A 207 45.14 8.62 16.33
N TYR A 208 45.56 9.88 16.18
CA TYR A 208 44.88 10.84 15.32
C TYR A 208 45.24 10.76 13.82
N GLU A 209 46.46 10.34 13.47
CA GLU A 209 46.93 10.28 12.07
C GLU A 209 46.61 8.94 11.40
N GLN A 210 46.35 7.87 12.16
CA GLN A 210 46.21 6.51 11.63
C GLN A 210 45.01 5.75 12.20
N GLN A 211 44.97 5.53 13.52
CA GLN A 211 43.99 4.60 14.11
C GLN A 211 42.56 5.12 14.04
N LEU A 212 42.32 6.36 14.47
CA LEU A 212 40.99 6.97 14.46
C LEU A 212 40.47 7.23 13.03
N PRO A 213 41.28 7.76 12.09
CA PRO A 213 40.89 7.87 10.68
C PRO A 213 40.48 6.53 10.07
N SER A 214 41.21 5.44 10.34
CA SER A 214 40.86 4.09 9.86
C SER A 214 39.51 3.64 10.40
N ILE A 215 39.28 3.73 11.71
CA ILE A 215 38.04 3.27 12.34
C ILE A 215 36.81 4.07 11.86
N LEU A 216 36.98 5.38 11.64
CA LEU A 216 35.92 6.22 11.09
C LEU A 216 35.67 5.94 9.60
N SER A 217 36.71 5.61 8.83
CA SER A 217 36.57 5.16 7.43
C SER A 217 35.90 3.79 7.33
N ASP A 218 36.22 2.87 8.22
CA ASP A 218 35.55 1.56 8.34
C ASP A 218 34.05 1.72 8.65
N LEU A 219 33.70 2.61 9.59
CA LEU A 219 32.32 2.94 9.92
C LEU A 219 31.59 3.63 8.74
N GLN A 220 32.29 4.43 7.94
CA GLN A 220 31.74 5.03 6.72
C GLN A 220 31.46 3.96 5.65
N GLN A 221 32.40 3.02 5.44
CA GLN A 221 32.21 1.91 4.49
C GLN A 221 31.06 0.99 4.93
N LEU A 222 30.93 0.76 6.24
CA LEU A 222 29.84 -0.03 6.81
C LEU A 222 28.46 0.60 6.53
N ASP A 223 28.31 1.91 6.76
CA ASP A 223 27.03 2.59 6.49
C ASP A 223 26.74 2.69 4.98
N GLY A 224 27.78 2.84 4.15
CA GLY A 224 27.70 2.71 2.69
C GLY A 224 27.14 1.34 2.27
N LYS A 225 27.76 0.24 2.70
CA LYS A 225 27.29 -1.13 2.42
C LYS A 225 25.83 -1.32 2.88
N ARG A 226 25.49 -0.85 4.08
CA ARG A 226 24.12 -0.89 4.63
C ARG A 226 23.14 -0.12 3.72
N SER A 227 23.55 1.02 3.17
CA SER A 227 22.71 1.84 2.29
C SER A 227 22.48 1.22 0.92
N ASP A 228 23.52 0.66 0.30
CA ASP A 228 23.39 -0.06 -0.97
C ASP A 228 22.57 -1.35 -0.83
N GLU A 229 22.74 -2.10 0.27
CA GLU A 229 21.92 -3.29 0.50
C GLU A 229 20.46 -2.93 0.79
N LEU A 230 20.21 -1.84 1.54
CA LEU A 230 18.84 -1.33 1.72
C LEU A 230 18.19 -0.91 0.38
N LYS A 231 18.95 -0.36 -0.56
CA LYS A 231 18.50 -0.07 -1.94
C LYS A 231 18.19 -1.36 -2.70
N ASN A 232 19.00 -2.42 -2.57
CA ASN A 232 18.71 -3.73 -3.14
C ASN A 232 17.40 -4.32 -2.56
N ILE A 233 17.19 -4.20 -1.25
CA ILE A 233 15.98 -4.66 -0.56
C ILE A 233 14.73 -3.90 -1.07
N TYR A 234 14.81 -2.58 -1.28
CA TYR A 234 13.73 -1.80 -1.91
C TYR A 234 13.45 -2.25 -3.35
N PHE A 235 14.48 -2.61 -4.14
CA PHE A 235 14.29 -3.12 -5.49
C PHE A 235 13.56 -4.48 -5.50
N HIS A 236 13.99 -5.43 -4.66
CA HIS A 236 13.31 -6.73 -4.52
C HIS A 236 11.86 -6.58 -4.03
N PHE A 237 11.59 -5.62 -3.14
CA PHE A 237 10.22 -5.29 -2.72
C PHE A 237 9.34 -4.89 -3.91
N ILE A 238 9.81 -3.97 -4.77
CA ILE A 238 9.08 -3.52 -5.97
C ILE A 238 8.93 -4.68 -6.97
N GLN A 239 10.00 -5.44 -7.22
CA GLN A 239 10.01 -6.57 -8.14
C GLN A 239 9.00 -7.65 -7.74
N SER A 240 8.90 -8.00 -6.45
CA SER A 240 7.95 -8.99 -5.92
C SER A 240 6.47 -8.64 -6.21
N HIS A 241 6.16 -7.36 -6.35
CA HIS A 241 4.85 -6.87 -6.76
C HIS A 241 4.70 -6.76 -8.29
N ALA A 242 5.76 -6.44 -9.02
CA ALA A 242 5.72 -6.27 -10.48
C ALA A 242 5.59 -7.60 -11.24
N GLU A 243 6.29 -8.65 -10.81
CA GLU A 243 6.34 -9.96 -11.49
C GLU A 243 4.99 -10.67 -11.57
N VAL A 244 4.08 -10.41 -10.62
CA VAL A 244 2.73 -11.00 -10.61
C VAL A 244 1.71 -10.26 -11.47
N LEU A 245 1.98 -8.99 -11.85
CA LEU A 245 1.01 -8.16 -12.59
C LEU A 245 0.55 -8.79 -13.92
N PRO A 246 1.42 -9.39 -14.77
CA PRO A 246 0.97 -10.03 -16.01
C PRO A 246 0.04 -11.22 -15.76
N ARG A 247 0.24 -11.96 -14.66
CA ARG A 247 -0.61 -13.10 -14.29
C ARG A 247 -1.95 -12.65 -13.71
N ILE A 248 -1.95 -11.59 -12.90
CA ILE A 248 -3.18 -10.95 -12.41
C ILE A 248 -3.99 -10.39 -13.58
N LYS A 249 -3.34 -9.74 -14.56
CA LYS A 249 -4.00 -9.28 -15.80
C LYS A 249 -4.65 -10.45 -16.53
N ARG A 250 -3.92 -11.56 -16.77
CA ARG A 250 -4.46 -12.77 -17.41
C ARG A 250 -5.73 -13.30 -16.72
N CYS A 251 -5.77 -13.32 -15.38
CA CYS A 251 -6.97 -13.73 -14.64
C CYS A 251 -8.18 -12.83 -14.94
N LEU A 252 -7.97 -11.50 -15.05
CA LEU A 252 -9.03 -10.53 -15.36
C LEU A 252 -9.45 -10.56 -16.83
N ASP A 253 -8.49 -10.77 -17.74
CA ASP A 253 -8.74 -10.95 -19.17
C ASP A 253 -9.65 -12.18 -19.39
N GLU A 254 -9.32 -13.32 -18.75
CA GLU A 254 -10.10 -14.55 -18.84
C GLU A 254 -11.51 -14.40 -18.23
N MET A 255 -11.65 -13.74 -17.06
CA MET A 255 -12.98 -13.41 -16.50
C MET A 255 -13.83 -12.59 -17.48
N THR A 256 -13.21 -11.70 -18.26
CA THR A 256 -13.90 -10.87 -19.27
C THR A 256 -14.36 -11.74 -20.45
N ILE A 257 -13.45 -12.53 -21.03
CA ILE A 257 -13.73 -13.47 -22.14
C ILE A 257 -14.84 -14.47 -21.78
N GLN A 258 -14.85 -14.98 -20.55
CA GLN A 258 -15.88 -15.91 -20.07
C GLN A 258 -17.24 -15.22 -19.84
N THR A 259 -17.24 -13.90 -19.60
CA THR A 259 -18.49 -13.10 -19.50
C THR A 259 -19.02 -12.74 -20.90
N GLU A 260 -18.15 -12.54 -21.89
CA GLU A 260 -18.54 -12.30 -23.29
C GLU A 260 -19.15 -13.54 -23.95
N GLN A 261 -18.86 -14.75 -23.45
CA GLN A 261 -19.43 -16.03 -23.93
C GLN A 261 -20.84 -16.34 -23.40
N LEU A 262 -21.43 -15.47 -22.57
CA LEU A 262 -22.79 -15.66 -22.04
C LEU A 262 -23.84 -15.64 -23.16
N ASN A 263 -24.59 -16.73 -23.31
CA ASN A 263 -25.54 -16.91 -24.41
C ASN A 263 -26.94 -17.34 -23.91
N PRO A 264 -27.84 -16.39 -23.64
CA PRO A 264 -29.20 -16.67 -23.19
C PRO A 264 -30.04 -17.52 -24.16
N TYR A 265 -29.76 -17.46 -25.47
CA TYR A 265 -30.47 -18.27 -26.47
C TYR A 265 -30.03 -19.73 -26.42
N SER A 266 -28.74 -19.98 -26.24
CA SER A 266 -28.20 -21.34 -26.02
C SER A 266 -28.77 -21.95 -24.74
N ASP A 267 -28.77 -21.19 -23.64
CA ASP A 267 -29.32 -21.65 -22.37
C ASP A 267 -30.83 -21.93 -22.44
N ALA A 268 -31.60 -21.08 -23.13
CA ALA A 268 -33.02 -21.31 -23.38
C ALA A 268 -33.29 -22.55 -24.26
N GLN A 269 -32.45 -22.80 -25.28
CA GLN A 269 -32.57 -23.99 -26.12
C GLN A 269 -32.28 -25.27 -25.32
N ILE A 270 -31.27 -25.25 -24.43
CA ILE A 270 -30.95 -26.37 -23.54
C ILE A 270 -32.12 -26.68 -22.59
N VAL A 271 -32.81 -25.66 -22.06
CA VAL A 271 -34.05 -25.84 -21.27
C VAL A 271 -35.16 -26.46 -22.11
N ILE A 272 -35.32 -26.06 -23.38
CA ILE A 272 -36.31 -26.68 -24.27
C ILE A 272 -35.99 -28.16 -24.49
N ASP A 273 -34.75 -28.49 -24.84
CA ASP A 273 -34.38 -29.88 -25.15
C ASP A 273 -34.40 -30.80 -23.91
N GLU A 274 -34.24 -30.26 -22.71
CA GLU A 274 -34.37 -30.98 -21.43
C GLU A 274 -35.83 -31.20 -20.98
N TYR A 275 -36.73 -30.23 -21.18
CA TYR A 275 -38.08 -30.27 -20.62
C TYR A 275 -39.22 -30.41 -21.65
N LYS A 276 -38.93 -30.50 -22.96
CA LYS A 276 -39.92 -30.73 -24.01
C LYS A 276 -40.50 -32.14 -23.96
N SER A 277 -41.55 -32.29 -23.16
CA SER A 277 -42.33 -33.53 -22.94
C SER A 277 -42.94 -34.22 -24.18
N GLY A 278 -42.82 -33.66 -25.39
CA GLY A 278 -43.34 -34.25 -26.62
C GLY A 278 -44.87 -34.20 -26.80
N TYR A 279 -45.64 -33.83 -25.77
CA TYR A 279 -47.08 -33.60 -25.91
C TYR A 279 -47.37 -32.44 -26.87
N GLY A 280 -48.33 -32.65 -27.77
CA GLY A 280 -48.91 -31.57 -28.58
C GLY A 280 -49.69 -30.57 -27.73
N ILE A 281 -49.99 -29.41 -28.31
CA ILE A 281 -50.96 -28.47 -27.73
C ILE A 281 -52.31 -29.20 -27.64
N PRO A 282 -53.04 -29.14 -26.50
CA PRO A 282 -54.38 -29.70 -26.40
C PRO A 282 -55.28 -29.17 -27.51
N ILE A 283 -55.92 -30.08 -28.24
CA ILE A 283 -56.91 -29.72 -29.27
C ILE A 283 -58.26 -29.38 -28.61
N ASP A 284 -59.08 -28.58 -29.29
CA ASP A 284 -60.42 -28.24 -28.79
C ASP A 284 -61.27 -29.50 -28.56
N GLU A 285 -61.88 -29.57 -27.37
CA GLU A 285 -62.78 -30.67 -27.00
C GLU A 285 -63.99 -30.71 -27.93
N LYS A 286 -64.19 -31.85 -28.59
CA LYS A 286 -65.30 -32.02 -29.53
C LYS A 286 -66.61 -32.15 -28.77
N VAL A 287 -67.60 -31.37 -29.17
CA VAL A 287 -68.98 -31.54 -28.68
C VAL A 287 -69.45 -32.96 -29.06
N VAL A 288 -69.71 -33.78 -28.04
CA VAL A 288 -70.31 -35.11 -28.22
C VAL A 288 -71.80 -34.92 -28.47
N ASP A 289 -72.24 -35.16 -29.71
CA ASP A 289 -73.67 -35.27 -29.99
C ASP A 289 -74.18 -36.62 -29.45
N LEU A 290 -75.24 -36.56 -28.63
CA LEU A 290 -75.88 -37.72 -28.02
C LEU A 290 -77.07 -38.23 -28.84
N ASN A 291 -77.36 -37.61 -30.00
CA ASN A 291 -78.49 -37.94 -30.87
C ASN A 291 -78.09 -38.79 -32.10
N THR A 292 -76.82 -39.21 -32.19
CA THR A 292 -76.31 -40.08 -33.26
C THR A 292 -75.91 -41.45 -32.71
N ASP A 293 -76.44 -42.54 -33.26
CA ASP A 293 -76.17 -43.92 -32.81
C ASP A 293 -74.71 -44.39 -33.03
N ASP A 294 -73.89 -43.65 -33.80
CA ASP A 294 -72.47 -43.93 -34.02
C ASP A 294 -71.60 -43.58 -32.79
N LEU A 295 -71.67 -44.45 -31.78
CA LEU A 295 -70.71 -44.50 -30.67
C LEU A 295 -69.28 -44.79 -31.18
N PRO A 296 -68.30 -43.90 -31.01
CA PRO A 296 -66.92 -44.14 -31.44
C PRO A 296 -66.31 -45.36 -30.74
N SER A 297 -66.04 -46.41 -31.51
CA SER A 297 -65.59 -47.72 -30.99
C SER A 297 -64.09 -47.77 -30.66
N THR A 298 -63.66 -46.86 -29.80
CA THR A 298 -62.31 -46.74 -29.21
C THR A 298 -62.47 -46.14 -27.80
N ILE A 299 -63.02 -46.87 -26.83
CA ILE A 299 -62.35 -47.99 -26.15
C ILE A 299 -60.85 -47.70 -25.94
N TYR A 300 -60.54 -47.33 -24.70
CA TYR A 300 -59.37 -47.74 -23.92
C TYR A 300 -58.30 -48.54 -24.69
N ASN A 301 -57.22 -47.86 -25.11
CA ASN A 301 -55.91 -48.50 -25.29
C ASN A 301 -54.87 -47.69 -24.51
N GLY A 302 -54.49 -48.21 -23.34
CA GLY A 302 -53.44 -47.63 -22.51
C GLY A 302 -52.06 -48.02 -23.02
N GLN A 303 -51.52 -47.28 -23.99
CA GLN A 303 -50.13 -47.33 -24.41
C GLN A 303 -49.64 -45.92 -24.78
N ASP A 304 -48.55 -45.46 -24.16
CA ASP A 304 -47.91 -44.19 -24.51
C ASP A 304 -47.27 -44.30 -25.91
N GLN A 305 -47.85 -43.62 -26.91
CA GLN A 305 -47.20 -43.30 -28.18
C GLN A 305 -47.62 -41.90 -28.70
N PRO A 306 -46.67 -41.04 -29.13
CA PRO A 306 -46.98 -39.68 -29.56
C PRO A 306 -47.32 -39.59 -31.05
N ILE A 307 -48.61 -39.66 -31.41
CA ILE A 307 -49.09 -39.51 -32.80
C ILE A 307 -49.94 -38.23 -32.96
N TYR A 308 -49.29 -37.07 -32.79
CA TYR A 308 -49.86 -35.75 -33.14
C TYR A 308 -48.75 -34.78 -33.58
N ASN A 309 -48.29 -34.89 -34.83
CA ASN A 309 -47.14 -34.09 -35.31
C ASN A 309 -47.20 -33.61 -36.78
N GLU A 310 -48.33 -33.80 -37.49
CA GLU A 310 -48.42 -33.48 -38.93
C GLU A 310 -49.13 -32.14 -39.25
N LEU A 311 -50.01 -31.64 -38.38
CA LEU A 311 -50.93 -30.53 -38.70
C LEU A 311 -50.33 -29.10 -38.64
N TYR A 312 -49.05 -28.95 -38.32
CA TYR A 312 -48.36 -27.64 -38.29
C TYR A 312 -47.12 -27.56 -39.20
N ARG A 313 -46.98 -28.47 -40.18
CA ARG A 313 -45.82 -28.50 -41.08
C ARG A 313 -46.02 -27.81 -42.43
N SER A 314 -46.78 -26.71 -42.44
CA SER A 314 -47.16 -25.99 -43.67
C SER A 314 -47.21 -24.46 -43.48
N ASN A 315 -46.03 -23.82 -43.33
CA ASN A 315 -45.74 -22.46 -43.84
C ASN A 315 -44.28 -22.02 -43.54
N THR A 316 -43.30 -22.70 -44.13
CA THR A 316 -41.97 -22.13 -44.40
C THR A 316 -41.59 -22.43 -45.85
N LEU A 317 -41.19 -21.38 -46.58
CA LEU A 317 -40.93 -21.49 -48.02
C LEU A 317 -39.66 -22.30 -48.31
N ARG A 318 -39.76 -23.18 -49.30
CA ARG A 318 -38.67 -24.04 -49.75
C ARG A 318 -37.69 -23.26 -50.63
N SER A 319 -36.55 -22.87 -50.07
CA SER A 319 -35.36 -22.62 -50.90
C SER A 319 -34.60 -23.93 -51.07
N THR A 320 -34.14 -24.20 -52.30
CA THR A 320 -33.40 -25.43 -52.64
C THR A 320 -31.89 -25.17 -52.68
N ASN A 321 -31.11 -26.15 -52.24
CA ASN A 321 -30.01 -26.68 -53.04
C ASN A 321 -29.63 -28.09 -52.57
N SER A 322 -28.99 -28.85 -53.47
CA SER A 322 -28.35 -30.15 -53.20
C SER A 322 -27.03 -29.91 -52.41
N ASP A 323 -26.36 -30.90 -51.80
CA ASP A 323 -26.03 -32.19 -52.41
C ASP A 323 -25.84 -33.38 -51.43
N SER A 324 -25.22 -34.45 -51.93
CA SER A 324 -25.39 -35.82 -51.50
C SER A 324 -24.14 -36.44 -50.84
N SER A 325 -24.35 -37.28 -49.81
CA SER A 325 -23.85 -38.68 -49.75
C SER A 325 -24.00 -39.31 -48.37
N HIS A 326 -24.47 -40.57 -48.36
CA HIS A 326 -24.30 -41.56 -47.29
C HIS A 326 -23.61 -42.78 -47.90
N PRO A 327 -22.93 -43.64 -47.10
CA PRO A 327 -23.54 -44.95 -46.88
C PRO A 327 -23.27 -45.61 -45.50
N ASN A 328 -24.31 -46.32 -45.01
CA ASN A 328 -24.29 -47.51 -44.14
C ASN A 328 -23.73 -47.41 -42.69
N GLY A 329 -24.33 -48.05 -41.67
CA GLY A 329 -25.61 -48.78 -41.63
C GLY A 329 -25.80 -49.64 -40.36
N THR A 330 -27.07 -49.98 -40.02
CA THR A 330 -27.55 -50.94 -38.97
C THR A 330 -27.11 -50.71 -37.50
N ALA A 331 -28.01 -50.39 -36.54
CA ALA A 331 -29.06 -51.20 -35.88
C ALA A 331 -28.52 -52.17 -34.78
N THR A 332 -29.16 -52.46 -33.64
CA THR A 332 -30.62 -52.42 -33.30
C THR A 332 -30.89 -52.13 -31.80
N ILE A 333 -32.09 -51.59 -31.54
CA ILE A 333 -32.83 -51.31 -30.27
C ILE A 333 -32.59 -52.26 -29.07
N TYR A 334 -32.52 -51.67 -27.86
CA TYR A 334 -33.31 -52.12 -26.69
C TYR A 334 -33.73 -50.92 -25.81
N ALA A 335 -34.95 -50.94 -25.28
CA ALA A 335 -35.51 -49.91 -24.40
C ALA A 335 -36.07 -50.53 -23.11
N PRO A 336 -36.26 -49.72 -22.05
CA PRO A 336 -37.48 -49.86 -21.25
C PRO A 336 -38.22 -48.54 -20.99
N SER A 337 -39.53 -48.68 -20.81
CA SER A 337 -40.53 -47.61 -20.65
C SER A 337 -40.35 -46.72 -19.41
N SER A 338 -40.91 -45.51 -19.48
CA SER A 338 -41.17 -44.62 -18.34
C SER A 338 -42.62 -44.11 -18.35
N HIS A 339 -43.35 -44.29 -17.26
CA HIS A 339 -44.49 -43.43 -16.89
C HIS A 339 -44.06 -42.69 -15.60
N VAL A 340 -43.85 -41.37 -15.63
CA VAL A 340 -44.89 -40.31 -15.65
C VAL A 340 -45.71 -40.27 -14.37
N ASN A 341 -45.61 -39.15 -13.63
CA ASN A 341 -46.80 -38.43 -13.19
C ASN A 341 -46.51 -36.95 -12.85
N ARG A 342 -47.53 -36.11 -12.99
CA ARG A 342 -47.46 -34.64 -12.97
C ARG A 342 -48.55 -34.10 -12.04
N ALA A 343 -48.18 -33.24 -11.09
CA ALA A 343 -49.16 -32.51 -10.27
C ALA A 343 -48.62 -31.16 -9.80
N GLN A 344 -49.45 -30.11 -9.93
CA GLN A 344 -49.24 -28.80 -9.32
C GLN A 344 -50.56 -28.36 -8.66
N THR A 345 -50.50 -27.95 -7.39
CA THR A 345 -51.56 -27.21 -6.66
C THR A 345 -52.91 -27.93 -6.47
N LEU A 346 -53.73 -27.69 -5.43
CA LEU A 346 -53.78 -26.63 -4.41
C LEU A 346 -54.24 -27.16 -3.02
N ILE A 347 -53.71 -26.53 -1.96
CA ILE A 347 -54.18 -26.40 -0.56
C ILE A 347 -55.62 -26.90 -0.21
N ARG A 348 -55.80 -27.80 0.79
CA ARG A 348 -56.37 -27.50 2.16
C ARG A 348 -56.51 -28.71 3.15
N THR A 349 -56.45 -28.38 4.46
CA THR A 349 -57.07 -29.04 5.64
C THR A 349 -56.83 -30.53 6.02
N SER A 350 -56.12 -30.68 7.17
CA SER A 350 -56.61 -31.32 8.41
C SER A 350 -56.67 -32.85 8.62
N ARG A 351 -56.20 -33.25 9.83
CA ARG A 351 -56.49 -34.50 10.58
C ARG A 351 -56.09 -35.84 9.94
N MET A 352 -55.00 -36.42 10.44
CA MET A 352 -54.92 -37.89 10.58
C MET A 352 -55.66 -38.34 11.85
N ASN A 353 -56.31 -39.50 11.80
CA ASN A 353 -56.99 -40.12 12.95
C ASN A 353 -56.83 -41.66 12.90
N ALA A 354 -56.82 -42.31 14.06
CA ALA A 354 -56.21 -43.64 14.22
C ALA A 354 -57.13 -44.86 13.96
N LYS A 355 -56.50 -46.04 13.75
CA LYS A 355 -56.89 -47.45 14.03
C LYS A 355 -55.74 -48.34 13.49
N LYS A 356 -55.41 -49.56 13.94
CA LYS A 356 -55.84 -50.58 14.95
C LYS A 356 -54.62 -51.55 15.08
N THR A 357 -54.31 -52.43 16.04
CA THR A 357 -54.54 -52.81 17.47
C THR A 357 -53.49 -53.93 17.73
N SER A 358 -53.11 -54.45 18.91
CA SER A 358 -53.51 -54.49 20.34
C SER A 358 -52.29 -55.06 21.12
N GLY A 359 -52.20 -55.28 22.44
CA GLY A 359 -53.11 -55.15 23.60
C GLY A 359 -52.72 -56.18 24.69
N ALA A 360 -52.48 -55.73 25.94
CA ALA A 360 -51.97 -56.50 27.11
C ALA A 360 -50.53 -57.06 26.95
N ALA A 361 -49.71 -57.29 28.00
CA ALA A 361 -49.95 -57.35 29.46
C ALA A 361 -48.83 -56.65 30.29
N SER A 362 -48.82 -56.78 31.64
CA SER A 362 -47.92 -56.02 32.54
C SER A 362 -47.13 -56.86 33.56
N THR A 363 -45.91 -56.43 33.92
CA THR A 363 -45.13 -56.99 35.06
C THR A 363 -44.38 -55.93 35.89
N ILE A 364 -45.05 -55.40 36.92
CA ILE A 364 -44.67 -55.32 38.35
C ILE A 364 -43.19 -55.10 38.81
N ARG A 365 -43.04 -54.24 39.86
CA ARG A 365 -41.89 -53.92 40.76
C ARG A 365 -40.86 -52.90 40.19
N LYS A 366 -40.62 -51.73 40.82
CA LYS A 366 -40.06 -51.38 42.17
C LYS A 366 -38.61 -51.90 42.31
N ILE A 367 -37.57 -51.11 42.59
CA ILE A 367 -37.19 -50.28 43.77
C ILE A 367 -36.02 -49.35 43.30
N PHE A 368 -35.68 -48.11 43.74
CA PHE A 368 -36.13 -47.04 44.68
C PHE A 368 -35.50 -45.70 44.17
N GLY A 369 -35.57 -44.50 44.78
CA GLY A 369 -36.35 -44.00 45.93
C GLY A 369 -35.68 -42.81 46.67
N THR A 370 -36.34 -41.64 46.73
CA THR A 370 -36.09 -40.46 47.61
C THR A 370 -34.74 -39.69 47.46
N SER A 371 -34.61 -38.38 47.71
CA SER A 371 -35.55 -37.24 47.89
C SER A 371 -34.79 -35.90 47.96
N ALA A 372 -35.50 -34.77 47.76
CA ALA A 372 -35.14 -33.42 48.24
C ALA A 372 -33.90 -32.72 47.60
N GLN A 373 -33.75 -31.37 47.58
CA GLN A 373 -34.70 -30.26 47.82
C GLN A 373 -34.20 -28.95 47.16
N ARG A 374 -35.13 -28.00 46.93
CA ARG A 374 -34.96 -26.52 46.92
C ARG A 374 -33.91 -25.92 45.94
N LYS A 375 -34.38 -25.17 44.94
CA LYS A 375 -34.63 -23.71 45.00
C LYS A 375 -33.41 -22.86 45.38
N SER A 376 -32.88 -22.13 44.40
CA SER A 376 -32.69 -20.68 44.55
C SER A 376 -32.86 -19.99 43.20
N SER A 377 -33.52 -18.85 43.20
CA SER A 377 -33.72 -17.98 42.04
C SER A 377 -32.86 -16.73 42.20
N ASN A 378 -32.26 -16.23 41.11
CA ASN A 378 -32.13 -14.79 40.91
C ASN A 378 -31.86 -14.46 39.44
N SER A 379 -32.90 -14.02 38.74
CA SER A 379 -32.77 -13.25 37.50
C SER A 379 -32.79 -11.76 37.83
N SER A 380 -31.63 -11.11 37.81
CA SER A 380 -31.52 -9.67 37.95
C SER A 380 -31.50 -9.02 36.57
N ASN A 381 -32.67 -8.57 36.10
CA ASN A 381 -32.78 -7.76 34.89
C ASN A 381 -31.94 -6.47 35.04
N VAL A 382 -31.04 -6.20 34.09
CA VAL A 382 -30.52 -4.85 33.87
C VAL A 382 -31.41 -4.17 32.85
N SER A 383 -31.99 -3.04 33.22
CA SER A 383 -32.94 -2.30 32.38
C SER A 383 -32.22 -1.63 31.20
N MET A 384 -32.82 -1.75 30.01
CA MET A 384 -32.34 -1.12 28.79
C MET A 384 -32.59 0.40 28.86
N VAL A 385 -31.59 1.15 29.35
CA VAL A 385 -31.64 2.62 29.38
C VAL A 385 -31.64 3.15 27.95
N LYS A 386 -32.82 3.59 27.47
CA LYS A 386 -32.95 4.34 26.23
C LYS A 386 -32.35 5.74 26.40
N ILE A 387 -31.04 5.83 26.26
CA ILE A 387 -30.39 7.10 25.91
C ILE A 387 -30.95 7.49 24.54
N ASN A 388 -31.48 8.71 24.43
CA ASN A 388 -31.93 9.27 23.15
C ASN A 388 -30.69 9.53 22.26
N ALA A 389 -30.23 8.49 21.58
CA ALA A 389 -29.13 8.59 20.64
C ALA A 389 -29.51 9.55 19.49
N PRO A 390 -28.62 10.46 19.07
CA PRO A 390 -28.88 11.31 17.92
C PRO A 390 -29.17 10.46 16.68
N PHE A 391 -30.10 10.93 15.85
CA PHE A 391 -30.60 10.23 14.66
C PHE A 391 -31.26 8.85 14.92
N SER A 392 -31.64 8.51 16.16
CA SER A 392 -32.30 7.24 16.49
C SER A 392 -33.64 6.98 15.78
N SER A 393 -34.29 8.02 15.26
CA SER A 393 -35.48 7.94 14.40
C SER A 393 -35.22 7.57 12.94
N LEU A 394 -33.95 7.58 12.48
CA LEU A 394 -33.59 7.29 11.09
C LEU A 394 -33.21 5.80 10.89
N PRO A 395 -33.48 5.21 9.70
CA PRO A 395 -33.01 3.87 9.34
C PRO A 395 -31.48 3.71 9.49
N PRO A 396 -30.96 2.50 9.80
CA PRO A 396 -29.53 2.29 10.08
C PRO A 396 -28.56 2.81 9.01
N ALA A 397 -28.89 2.66 7.73
CA ALA A 397 -28.07 3.18 6.62
C ALA A 397 -28.08 4.72 6.53
N GLN A 398 -29.18 5.38 6.90
CA GLN A 398 -29.27 6.85 6.96
C GLN A 398 -28.54 7.39 8.19
N ARG A 399 -28.64 6.69 9.34
CA ARG A 399 -27.82 6.97 10.54
C ARG A 399 -26.32 6.91 10.22
N LEU A 400 -25.87 5.87 9.52
CA LEU A 400 -24.47 5.71 9.11
C LEU A 400 -23.98 6.94 8.32
N ARG A 401 -24.72 7.32 7.27
CA ARG A 401 -24.40 8.51 6.46
C ARG A 401 -24.37 9.80 7.29
N LYS A 402 -25.36 10.03 8.15
CA LYS A 402 -25.41 11.23 9.01
C LYS A 402 -24.28 11.28 10.05
N PHE A 403 -23.83 10.13 10.59
CA PHE A 403 -22.65 10.11 11.44
C PHE A 403 -21.34 10.33 10.67
N GLN A 404 -21.22 9.80 9.45
CA GLN A 404 -20.06 10.06 8.57
C GLN A 404 -19.96 11.54 8.17
N GLU A 405 -21.10 12.18 7.87
CA GLU A 405 -21.22 13.61 7.58
C GLU A 405 -20.80 14.49 8.78
N GLN A 406 -21.25 14.15 10.00
CA GLN A 406 -20.83 14.86 11.21
C GLN A 406 -19.33 14.65 11.50
N ILE A 407 -18.79 13.43 11.34
CA ILE A 407 -17.35 13.17 11.47
C ILE A 407 -16.52 14.01 10.48
N LEU A 408 -17.00 14.19 9.24
CA LEU A 408 -16.35 15.05 8.26
C LEU A 408 -16.35 16.52 8.70
N ASN A 409 -17.49 17.04 9.17
CA ASN A 409 -17.58 18.41 9.68
C ASN A 409 -16.66 18.66 10.89
N CYS A 410 -16.66 17.75 11.87
CA CYS A 410 -15.76 17.83 13.03
C CYS A 410 -14.28 17.76 12.62
N LYS A 411 -13.92 16.99 11.58
CA LYS A 411 -12.55 16.93 11.03
C LYS A 411 -12.14 18.22 10.32
N ASN A 412 -13.05 18.82 9.55
CA ASN A 412 -12.81 20.11 8.88
C ASN A 412 -12.61 21.25 9.90
N GLU A 413 -13.38 21.29 10.99
CA GLU A 413 -13.14 22.24 12.08
C GLU A 413 -11.86 21.94 12.87
N LEU A 414 -11.55 20.65 13.12
CA LEU A 414 -10.31 20.24 13.78
C LEU A 414 -9.08 20.75 13.02
N GLU A 415 -9.05 20.62 11.69
CA GLU A 415 -7.96 21.12 10.85
C GLU A 415 -7.82 22.66 10.93
N LYS A 416 -8.94 23.41 10.91
CA LYS A 416 -8.93 24.87 11.10
C LYS A 416 -8.36 25.25 12.47
N LYS A 417 -8.73 24.54 13.54
CA LYS A 417 -8.19 24.79 14.90
C LYS A 417 -6.70 24.44 15.00
N GLN A 418 -6.25 23.36 14.36
CA GLN A 418 -4.83 23.00 14.28
C GLN A 418 -4.01 24.08 13.55
N LYS A 419 -4.46 24.55 12.38
CA LYS A 419 -3.80 25.64 11.64
C LYS A 419 -3.77 26.95 12.45
N ALA A 420 -4.84 27.30 13.15
CA ALA A 420 -4.87 28.47 14.04
C ALA A 420 -3.89 28.34 15.21
N ARG A 421 -3.80 27.15 15.82
CA ARG A 421 -2.84 26.82 16.89
C ARG A 421 -1.40 27.01 16.43
N GLU A 422 -1.05 26.54 15.24
CA GLU A 422 0.30 26.68 14.66
C GLU A 422 0.65 28.15 14.37
N GLY A 423 -0.31 28.94 13.90
CA GLY A 423 -0.15 30.39 13.74
C GLY A 423 0.17 31.09 15.06
N LEU A 424 -0.59 30.79 16.12
CA LEU A 424 -0.35 31.34 17.46
C LEU A 424 0.94 30.82 18.09
N ALA A 425 1.35 29.58 17.83
CA ALA A 425 2.63 29.04 18.28
C ALA A 425 3.82 29.81 17.66
N LYS A 426 3.74 30.18 16.37
CA LYS A 426 4.72 31.06 15.72
C LYS A 426 4.68 32.48 16.29
N MET A 427 3.49 33.04 16.50
CA MET A 427 3.32 34.38 17.10
C MET A 427 3.91 34.46 18.53
N LYS A 428 3.75 33.40 19.32
CA LYS A 428 4.35 33.28 20.65
C LYS A 428 5.88 33.40 20.60
N LEU A 429 6.54 32.75 19.65
CA LEU A 429 8.00 32.83 19.49
C LEU A 429 8.44 34.26 19.17
N VAL A 430 7.73 34.96 18.26
CA VAL A 430 8.02 36.37 17.93
C VAL A 430 7.90 37.28 19.16
N PHE A 431 6.89 37.08 20.02
CA PHE A 431 6.75 37.87 21.26
C PHE A 431 7.76 37.47 22.34
N GLN A 432 8.18 36.20 22.38
CA GLN A 432 9.25 35.72 23.27
C GLN A 432 10.62 36.31 22.89
N GLU A 433 10.92 36.43 21.60
CA GLU A 433 12.15 37.06 21.08
C GLU A 433 12.11 38.59 21.16
N ASN A 434 10.93 39.20 21.00
CA ASN A 434 10.74 40.65 20.96
C ASN A 434 9.53 41.10 21.82
N PRO A 435 9.69 41.26 23.15
CA PRO A 435 8.61 41.62 24.07
C PRO A 435 7.87 42.94 23.79
N LYS A 436 8.40 43.78 22.89
CA LYS A 436 7.79 45.04 22.42
C LYS A 436 6.60 44.86 21.47
N PHE A 437 6.38 43.66 20.92
CA PHE A 437 5.33 43.42 19.91
C PHE A 437 4.04 42.77 20.45
N GLY A 438 4.04 42.25 21.69
CA GLY A 438 2.83 41.69 22.29
C GLY A 438 3.09 40.90 23.58
N ASP A 439 2.02 40.58 24.31
CA ASP A 439 2.09 39.79 25.54
C ASP A 439 2.09 38.28 25.23
N GLU A 440 3.19 37.62 25.59
CA GLU A 440 3.37 36.17 25.48
C GLU A 440 2.34 35.38 26.32
N GLN A 441 1.84 35.93 27.43
CA GLN A 441 0.89 35.24 28.31
C GLN A 441 -0.52 35.18 27.71
N ASN A 442 -0.98 36.26 27.06
CA ASN A 442 -2.22 36.27 26.30
C ASN A 442 -2.20 35.20 25.19
N VAL A 443 -1.12 35.12 24.42
CA VAL A 443 -0.97 34.09 23.36
C VAL A 443 -0.93 32.66 23.93
N LYS A 444 -0.29 32.44 25.09
CA LYS A 444 -0.36 31.14 25.79
C LYS A 444 -1.79 30.75 26.13
N GLN A 445 -2.57 31.66 26.70
CA GLN A 445 -3.98 31.41 27.05
C GLN A 445 -4.81 31.05 25.82
N GLN A 446 -4.65 31.78 24.71
CA GLN A 446 -5.33 31.46 23.44
C GLN A 446 -4.96 30.07 22.90
N ILE A 447 -3.69 29.67 22.98
CA ILE A 447 -3.25 28.31 22.60
C ILE A 447 -3.94 27.26 23.48
N THR A 448 -3.98 27.44 24.81
CA THR A 448 -4.67 26.52 25.72
C THR A 448 -6.17 26.42 25.39
N THR A 449 -6.85 27.53 25.14
CA THR A 449 -8.27 27.51 24.73
C THR A 449 -8.48 26.80 23.39
N ILE A 450 -7.53 26.87 22.45
CA ILE A 450 -7.62 26.11 21.19
C ILE A 450 -7.35 24.62 21.42
N ASP A 451 -6.40 24.26 22.27
CA ASP A 451 -6.13 22.85 22.62
C ASP A 451 -7.34 22.19 23.29
N GLU A 452 -8.02 22.86 24.23
CA GLU A 452 -9.29 22.36 24.78
C GLU A 452 -10.36 22.12 23.70
N ASN A 453 -10.42 22.97 22.67
CA ASN A 453 -11.40 22.84 21.59
C ASN A 453 -11.03 21.72 20.60
N ILE A 454 -9.73 21.48 20.40
CA ILE A 454 -9.20 20.31 19.68
C ILE A 454 -9.58 19.02 20.42
N GLU A 455 -9.42 18.96 21.75
CA GLU A 455 -9.83 17.81 22.57
C GLU A 455 -11.34 17.55 22.50
N LYS A 456 -12.17 18.60 22.58
CA LYS A 456 -13.64 18.50 22.45
C LYS A 456 -14.05 17.92 21.09
N LEU A 457 -13.46 18.39 19.99
CA LEU A 457 -13.71 17.86 18.64
C LEU A 457 -13.25 16.40 18.48
N LEU A 458 -12.10 16.04 19.04
CA LEU A 458 -11.60 14.65 19.03
C LEU A 458 -12.49 13.71 19.85
N ALA A 459 -13.03 14.16 20.98
CA ALA A 459 -13.98 13.39 21.79
C ALA A 459 -15.32 13.18 21.05
N GLU A 460 -15.78 14.19 20.31
CA GLU A 460 -17.00 14.10 19.49
C GLU A 460 -16.85 13.17 18.29
N ILE A 461 -15.71 13.22 17.58
CA ILE A 461 -15.39 12.27 16.51
C ILE A 461 -15.43 10.82 17.04
N ARG A 462 -14.75 10.54 18.17
CA ARG A 462 -14.76 9.22 18.82
C ARG A 462 -16.18 8.77 19.22
N ARG A 463 -17.04 9.70 19.63
CA ARG A 463 -18.44 9.42 19.98
C ARG A 463 -19.25 8.99 18.75
N PHE A 464 -19.10 9.67 17.61
CA PHE A 464 -19.76 9.28 16.37
C PHE A 464 -19.20 7.97 15.79
N GLU A 465 -17.88 7.75 15.87
CA GLU A 465 -17.24 6.47 15.48
C GLU A 465 -17.77 5.31 16.34
N SER A 466 -18.02 5.53 17.64
CA SER A 466 -18.65 4.53 18.52
C SER A 466 -20.09 4.18 18.11
N TYR A 467 -20.91 5.18 17.74
CA TYR A 467 -22.28 4.96 17.22
C TYR A 467 -22.29 4.25 15.86
N ILE A 468 -21.30 4.48 14.99
CA ILE A 468 -21.13 3.71 13.74
C ILE A 468 -20.81 2.25 14.05
N ALA A 469 -19.83 2.00 14.93
CA ALA A 469 -19.46 0.64 15.31
C ALA A 469 -20.60 -0.11 16.03
N GLU A 470 -21.52 0.59 16.70
CA GLU A 470 -22.75 0.01 17.26
C GLU A 470 -23.74 -0.46 16.18
N ILE A 471 -23.94 0.36 15.13
CA ILE A 471 -24.76 -0.01 13.97
C ILE A 471 -24.16 -1.23 13.23
N GLU A 472 -22.83 -1.27 13.10
CA GLU A 472 -22.12 -2.37 12.45
C GLU A 472 -22.20 -3.68 13.27
N ARG A 473 -22.05 -3.62 14.60
CA ARG A 473 -22.27 -4.77 15.49
C ARG A 473 -23.70 -5.31 15.40
N ALA A 474 -24.70 -4.43 15.34
CA ALA A 474 -26.11 -4.85 15.19
C ALA A 474 -26.34 -5.62 13.87
N ARG A 475 -25.71 -5.18 12.77
CA ARG A 475 -25.77 -5.86 11.46
C ARG A 475 -25.15 -7.26 11.47
N ILE A 476 -24.10 -7.47 12.26
CA ILE A 476 -23.46 -8.79 12.43
C ILE A 476 -24.35 -9.71 13.26
N SER A 477 -24.94 -9.20 14.35
CA SER A 477 -25.85 -9.99 15.22
C SER A 477 -27.10 -10.49 14.49
N THR A 478 -27.56 -9.82 13.43
CA THR A 478 -28.67 -10.30 12.59
C THR A 478 -28.29 -11.42 11.60
N SER A 479 -27.05 -11.92 11.64
CA SER A 479 -26.58 -13.01 10.77
C SER A 479 -26.11 -14.27 11.50
N SER A 480 -26.16 -14.30 12.84
CA SER A 480 -25.56 -15.38 13.65
C SER A 480 -26.50 -16.53 14.05
N ASP A 481 -27.82 -16.39 13.88
CA ASP A 481 -28.83 -17.32 14.44
C ASP A 481 -29.00 -18.64 13.63
N PHE A 482 -27.97 -19.09 12.89
CA PHE A 482 -28.05 -20.33 12.08
C PHE A 482 -26.85 -21.29 12.16
N ASP A 483 -25.75 -20.97 12.86
CA ASP A 483 -24.55 -21.84 12.89
C ASP A 483 -23.97 -22.05 14.30
N LEU A 484 -24.70 -22.81 15.13
CA LEU A 484 -24.21 -23.35 16.41
C LEU A 484 -24.57 -24.84 16.57
N SER A 485 -24.21 -25.65 15.57
CA SER A 485 -24.35 -27.11 15.65
C SER A 485 -23.31 -27.86 14.81
N LEU A 486 -22.02 -27.82 15.20
CA LEU A 486 -21.01 -28.88 14.95
C LEU A 486 -19.62 -28.54 15.53
N ARG A 487 -19.40 -28.73 16.84
CA ARG A 487 -18.05 -28.90 17.45
C ARG A 487 -18.10 -29.45 18.88
N SER A 488 -18.07 -30.76 19.01
CA SER A 488 -17.79 -31.48 20.26
C SER A 488 -17.24 -32.88 19.93
N HIS A 489 -16.27 -33.35 20.72
CA HIS A 489 -15.44 -34.56 20.49
C HIS A 489 -14.53 -34.44 19.25
N SER A 490 -13.25 -34.81 19.26
CA SER A 490 -12.35 -35.38 20.30
C SER A 490 -10.89 -34.86 20.04
N ILE A 491 -9.78 -35.26 20.67
CA ILE A 491 -9.44 -36.41 21.55
C ILE A 491 -8.29 -36.06 22.52
N TYR A 492 -7.60 -37.06 23.08
CA TYR A 492 -6.43 -37.02 23.98
C TYR A 492 -5.14 -36.58 23.22
N GLY A 493 -3.99 -36.20 23.79
CA GLY A 493 -3.43 -36.06 25.16
C GLY A 493 -2.02 -35.41 25.02
N SER A 494 -1.11 -35.25 26.01
CA SER A 494 -1.02 -35.60 27.43
C SER A 494 0.16 -34.84 28.10
N ASP A 495 0.03 -34.43 29.37
CA ASP A 495 1.11 -34.05 30.33
C ASP A 495 2.09 -32.88 29.99
N LEU A 496 2.78 -32.21 30.93
CA LEU A 496 3.03 -32.43 32.37
C LEU A 496 3.17 -31.09 33.17
N SER A 497 2.91 -31.11 34.49
CA SER A 497 3.36 -30.18 35.58
C SER A 497 3.56 -28.67 35.29
N ILE A 498 2.78 -27.73 35.86
CA ILE A 498 2.70 -27.27 37.28
C ILE A 498 3.93 -26.44 37.76
N GLY A 499 3.68 -25.24 38.30
CA GLY A 499 4.72 -24.35 38.86
C GLY A 499 4.23 -23.00 39.41
N THR A 500 3.24 -22.99 40.33
CA THR A 500 2.66 -21.76 40.89
C THR A 500 3.31 -21.32 42.21
N HIS A 501 3.77 -20.07 42.32
CA HIS A 501 4.00 -19.42 43.62
C HIS A 501 3.66 -17.92 43.61
N ASN A 502 2.87 -17.49 44.60
CA ASN A 502 2.67 -16.08 44.99
C ASN A 502 3.61 -15.71 46.14
N ILE A 503 3.97 -14.44 46.26
CA ILE A 503 4.27 -13.74 47.52
C ILE A 503 4.05 -12.22 47.31
N SER A 504 3.81 -11.48 48.40
CA SER A 504 2.96 -10.28 48.37
C SER A 504 3.67 -8.93 48.47
N SER A 505 3.10 -7.94 47.79
CA SER A 505 2.86 -6.55 48.23
C SER A 505 3.97 -5.71 48.90
N SER A 506 4.31 -4.60 48.25
CA SER A 506 4.45 -3.29 48.90
C SER A 506 3.94 -2.19 47.95
N SER A 507 3.74 -0.95 48.42
CA SER A 507 2.95 0.06 47.69
C SER A 507 3.45 1.49 47.84
N GLN A 508 3.42 2.27 46.74
CA GLN A 508 2.85 3.64 46.65
C GLN A 508 3.10 4.28 45.26
N ASN A 509 2.11 5.05 44.79
CA ASN A 509 2.13 6.27 43.93
C ASN A 509 3.35 6.56 43.00
N ARG A 510 3.19 7.04 41.75
CA ARG A 510 1.98 7.56 41.05
C ARG A 510 2.15 7.56 39.51
N SER A 511 1.02 7.40 38.82
CA SER A 511 0.68 7.72 37.42
C SER A 511 1.76 8.17 36.42
N SER A 512 1.97 7.33 35.39
CA SER A 512 2.00 7.79 33.98
C SER A 512 1.46 6.67 33.08
N LEU A 513 0.54 6.99 32.16
CA LEU A 513 -0.13 6.02 31.28
C LEU A 513 0.32 6.24 29.83
N TYR A 514 1.12 5.31 29.31
CA TYR A 514 1.32 5.14 27.88
C TYR A 514 1.34 3.64 27.56
N LEU A 515 0.32 3.19 26.82
CA LEU A 515 0.26 1.86 26.22
C LEU A 515 -0.25 2.02 24.77
N PRO A 516 0.47 1.53 23.75
CA PRO A 516 0.08 1.72 22.36
C PRO A 516 -1.05 0.76 21.96
N GLN A 517 -2.10 1.29 21.32
CA GLN A 517 -3.10 0.47 20.65
C GLN A 517 -2.77 0.30 19.17
N HIS A 518 -2.36 -0.90 18.78
CA HIS A 518 -2.60 -1.38 17.42
C HIS A 518 -4.11 -1.56 17.22
N HIS A 519 -4.67 -1.12 16.10
CA HIS A 519 -5.85 -1.75 15.50
C HIS A 519 -6.00 -1.42 14.00
N LEU A 520 -5.59 -2.39 13.18
CA LEU A 520 -6.15 -2.81 11.89
C LEU A 520 -6.98 -1.82 11.05
N LYS A 521 -6.51 -1.51 9.83
CA LYS A 521 -7.37 -1.19 8.66
C LYS A 521 -6.84 -1.79 7.36
N PHE A 522 -7.54 -2.81 6.86
CA PHE A 522 -7.60 -3.29 5.47
C PHE A 522 -9.10 -3.48 5.15
N MET A 523 -9.62 -3.34 3.93
CA MET A 523 -9.10 -3.03 2.59
C MET A 523 -10.27 -2.38 1.79
N ASN A 524 -10.18 -1.73 0.62
CA ASN A 524 -9.09 -1.29 -0.30
C ASN A 524 -9.60 0.06 -0.94
N ILE A 525 -9.40 0.56 -2.18
CA ILE A 525 -8.70 0.18 -3.42
C ILE A 525 -8.06 1.45 -4.06
N ASN A 526 -6.84 1.33 -4.58
CA ASN A 526 -6.15 2.13 -5.62
C ASN A 526 -6.07 3.68 -5.67
N ARG A 527 -4.81 4.10 -5.95
CA ARG A 527 -4.35 5.29 -6.71
C ARG A 527 -4.74 6.71 -6.25
N ARG A 528 -3.78 7.38 -5.61
CA ARG A 528 -2.94 8.42 -6.28
C ARG A 528 -1.56 8.46 -5.61
N TRP A 529 -0.47 8.30 -6.35
CA TRP A 529 0.86 8.61 -5.84
C TRP A 529 1.09 10.12 -5.96
N SER A 530 1.46 10.75 -4.85
CA SER A 530 1.95 12.13 -4.84
C SER A 530 3.46 12.09 -4.69
N THR A 531 4.18 12.31 -5.79
CA THR A 531 5.65 12.31 -5.78
C THR A 531 6.14 13.70 -5.39
N THR A 532 6.65 13.84 -4.16
CA THR A 532 7.40 15.04 -3.77
C THR A 532 8.65 15.17 -4.65
N VAL A 533 8.89 16.37 -5.18
CA VAL A 533 10.00 16.66 -6.08
C VAL A 533 11.36 16.49 -5.38
N CYS A 534 12.26 15.75 -6.02
CA CYS A 534 13.71 15.86 -5.84
C CYS A 534 14.36 16.01 -7.24
N PRO A 535 15.52 16.71 -7.38
CA PRO A 535 15.98 17.19 -8.68
C PRO A 535 16.85 16.16 -9.43
N PRO A 536 16.87 16.19 -10.78
CA PRO A 536 17.95 15.60 -11.56
C PRO A 536 19.17 16.54 -11.59
N ASP A 537 20.35 15.99 -11.30
CA ASP A 537 21.63 16.72 -11.41
C ASP A 537 22.13 16.80 -12.87
N ILE A 538 22.97 17.81 -13.15
CA ILE A 538 23.44 18.14 -14.49
C ILE A 538 24.53 17.18 -14.97
N LEU A 539 24.35 16.61 -16.17
CA LEU A 539 25.42 16.03 -16.97
C LEU A 539 25.97 17.07 -17.95
N GLU A 540 27.16 17.59 -17.68
CA GLU A 540 27.94 18.33 -18.67
C GLU A 540 29.29 17.65 -18.96
N HIS A 541 29.52 17.44 -20.25
CA HIS A 541 30.80 17.51 -20.95
C HIS A 541 32.08 16.97 -20.28
N ASN A 542 32.59 15.88 -20.86
CA ASN A 542 34.02 15.76 -21.11
C ASN A 542 34.27 15.19 -22.53
N ARG A 543 34.93 15.97 -23.38
CA ARG A 543 35.48 15.57 -24.70
C ARG A 543 36.97 15.88 -24.69
N ASN A 544 37.81 14.93 -25.13
CA ASN A 544 38.94 15.15 -26.05
C ASN A 544 39.73 13.85 -26.30
N ASN A 545 40.41 13.80 -27.46
CA ASN A 545 41.23 12.70 -28.02
C ASN A 545 40.43 11.41 -28.35
N ILE A 546 40.36 10.87 -29.57
CA ILE A 546 41.25 10.78 -30.75
C ILE A 546 42.39 9.76 -30.57
N TYR A 547 42.20 8.52 -31.07
CA TYR A 547 42.93 7.92 -32.22
C TYR A 547 42.34 6.54 -32.64
N ASP A 548 42.49 6.19 -33.93
CA ASP A 548 42.44 4.86 -34.61
C ASP A 548 41.25 3.88 -34.45
N GLN A 549 40.41 3.63 -35.48
CA GLN A 549 40.58 2.73 -36.68
C GLN A 549 40.02 1.28 -36.45
N PRO A 550 39.61 0.50 -37.50
CA PRO A 550 38.24 -0.05 -37.52
C PRO A 550 38.06 -1.53 -37.94
N SER A 551 36.80 -1.99 -37.96
CA SER A 551 36.22 -3.02 -38.88
C SER A 551 34.69 -2.83 -38.84
N GLU A 552 33.97 -2.59 -39.94
CA GLU A 552 33.64 -3.48 -41.07
C GLU A 552 32.77 -4.70 -40.70
N PHE A 553 31.51 -4.72 -41.16
CA PHE A 553 30.99 -5.74 -42.08
C PHE A 553 29.64 -5.34 -42.73
N HIS A 554 29.41 -5.85 -43.95
CA HIS A 554 28.24 -5.68 -44.82
C HIS A 554 27.06 -6.63 -44.44
N CYS A 555 25.84 -6.63 -45.02
CA CYS A 555 25.24 -5.94 -46.18
C CYS A 555 23.68 -5.90 -46.14
N LEU A 556 23.06 -5.14 -47.06
CA LEU A 556 21.69 -5.35 -47.61
C LEU A 556 21.77 -6.13 -48.95
N PRO A 557 20.71 -6.81 -49.44
CA PRO A 557 19.71 -6.19 -50.36
C PRO A 557 18.24 -6.73 -50.22
N SER A 558 17.19 -5.93 -50.46
CA SER A 558 16.45 -5.66 -51.74
C SER A 558 15.56 -6.82 -52.25
N ILE A 559 14.32 -6.59 -52.71
CA ILE A 559 13.93 -6.25 -54.12
C ILE A 559 12.51 -5.60 -54.12
N THR A 560 12.24 -4.40 -54.68
CA THR A 560 11.90 -4.01 -56.09
C THR A 560 10.67 -4.72 -56.72
N SER A 561 9.86 -4.14 -57.63
CA SER A 561 9.74 -2.79 -58.25
C SER A 561 8.38 -2.61 -58.97
N MET A 562 7.92 -1.38 -59.27
CA MET A 562 7.49 -0.95 -60.63
C MET A 562 7.18 0.57 -60.72
N THR A 563 7.11 1.12 -61.94
CA THR A 563 7.18 2.57 -62.26
C THR A 563 6.49 2.85 -63.62
N ILE A 564 6.48 4.13 -64.09
CA ILE A 564 6.21 4.63 -65.48
C ILE A 564 4.71 5.00 -65.73
N HIS A 565 4.30 6.15 -66.33
CA HIS A 565 5.00 7.35 -66.89
C HIS A 565 4.22 8.68 -66.57
N GLN A 566 4.61 9.80 -67.20
CA GLN A 566 4.00 11.15 -67.08
C GLN A 566 3.13 11.51 -68.30
N THR A 567 2.24 12.52 -68.19
CA THR A 567 2.32 13.82 -68.93
C THR A 567 1.14 14.77 -68.64
N ASP A 568 1.48 16.05 -68.46
CA ASP A 568 0.79 17.34 -68.71
C ASP A 568 -0.70 17.42 -69.15
N GLY A 569 -1.44 18.35 -68.52
CA GLY A 569 -1.75 19.63 -69.21
C GLY A 569 -3.18 19.95 -69.69
N THR A 570 -3.90 20.79 -68.93
CA THR A 570 -4.94 21.78 -69.35
C THR A 570 -6.27 21.33 -69.99
N GLY A 571 -7.36 22.04 -69.66
CA GLY A 571 -8.68 21.93 -70.30
C GLY A 571 -9.83 22.38 -69.38
N ASP A 572 -10.42 23.55 -69.66
CA ASP A 572 -11.53 24.15 -68.90
C ASP A 572 -12.93 23.82 -69.48
N GLU A 573 -13.98 24.08 -68.69
CA GLU A 573 -15.32 24.56 -69.14
C GLU A 573 -16.24 23.63 -69.99
N VAL A 574 -17.60 23.68 -69.97
CA VAL A 574 -18.64 24.37 -69.13
C VAL A 574 -19.94 23.51 -69.12
N ASN A 575 -20.90 23.87 -68.24
CA ASN A 575 -22.37 23.68 -68.35
C ASN A 575 -22.95 22.25 -68.35
N GLY A 576 -24.19 22.00 -67.92
CA GLY A 576 -25.24 22.81 -67.24
C GLY A 576 -26.15 21.83 -66.47
N SER A 577 -27.38 22.10 -65.99
CA SER A 577 -28.29 23.27 -65.91
C SER A 577 -29.49 22.76 -65.06
N PHE A 578 -30.15 23.52 -64.17
CA PHE A 578 -31.38 24.33 -64.40
C PHE A 578 -32.09 24.39 -63.01
N GLU A 579 -32.42 25.55 -62.43
CA GLU A 579 -33.78 26.18 -62.35
C GLU A 579 -34.93 25.23 -61.95
N ASP A 580 -35.86 25.52 -61.02
CA ASP A 580 -35.93 26.43 -59.83
C ASP A 580 -36.96 25.80 -58.83
N GLU A 581 -37.87 26.36 -57.99
CA GLU A 581 -38.50 27.68 -57.73
C GLU A 581 -39.11 27.67 -56.27
N ASP A 582 -39.55 28.81 -55.70
CA ASP A 582 -39.96 29.00 -54.28
C ASP A 582 -41.44 28.65 -53.92
N GLU A 583 -41.77 28.46 -52.63
CA GLU A 583 -42.84 29.21 -51.87
C GLU A 583 -43.04 28.72 -50.39
N ASP A 584 -43.71 29.56 -49.57
CA ASP A 584 -43.86 29.48 -48.09
C ASP A 584 -45.02 28.60 -47.55
N ILE A 585 -45.03 28.31 -46.22
CA ILE A 585 -46.10 28.70 -45.23
C ILE A 585 -46.00 27.98 -43.85
N ASP A 586 -45.67 28.79 -42.82
CA ASP A 586 -46.17 28.83 -41.41
C ASP A 586 -46.68 27.56 -40.65
N ARG A 587 -46.02 27.21 -39.52
CA ARG A 587 -46.63 27.23 -38.15
C ARG A 587 -45.68 26.91 -36.97
N HIS A 588 -46.03 27.48 -35.81
CA HIS A 588 -45.71 27.18 -34.39
C HIS A 588 -45.03 25.82 -34.06
N GLU A 589 -44.18 25.68 -33.03
CA GLU A 589 -44.14 26.41 -31.74
C GLU A 589 -42.71 26.46 -31.11
N SER A 590 -42.53 27.24 -30.03
CA SER A 590 -41.25 27.51 -29.33
C SER A 590 -41.36 27.15 -27.83
N PRO A 591 -40.34 27.29 -26.94
CA PRO A 591 -38.91 27.60 -27.14
C PRO A 591 -37.95 26.65 -26.39
N TYR A 592 -36.63 26.85 -26.53
CA TYR A 592 -35.71 27.10 -25.41
C TYR A 592 -34.40 27.72 -25.92
N HIS A 593 -34.04 28.89 -25.40
CA HIS A 593 -32.73 29.53 -25.65
C HIS A 593 -31.73 29.05 -24.58
N GLU A 594 -30.59 28.52 -24.99
CA GLU A 594 -29.34 28.71 -24.23
C GLU A 594 -28.63 29.98 -24.71
N PRO A 595 -28.02 30.77 -23.81
CA PRO A 595 -27.30 31.98 -24.18
C PRO A 595 -25.92 31.66 -24.74
N SER A 596 -25.51 32.40 -25.77
CA SER A 596 -24.17 32.30 -26.35
C SER A 596 -23.11 32.87 -25.40
N ASN A 597 -22.46 32.01 -24.63
CA ASN A 597 -21.19 32.35 -23.97
C ASN A 597 -20.11 32.51 -25.04
N GLN A 598 -19.79 33.77 -25.38
CA GLN A 598 -18.68 34.11 -26.25
C GLN A 598 -17.40 34.13 -25.41
N GLU A 599 -16.81 32.96 -25.20
CA GLU A 599 -15.64 32.78 -24.32
C GLU A 599 -14.38 33.44 -24.91
N ASN A 600 -13.60 34.11 -24.04
CA ASN A 600 -12.39 34.82 -24.44
C ASN A 600 -11.23 33.84 -24.70
N CYS A 601 -11.18 33.27 -25.91
CA CYS A 601 -10.06 32.47 -26.39
C CYS A 601 -8.74 33.26 -26.33
N SER A 602 -7.98 33.02 -25.25
CA SER A 602 -6.67 33.63 -25.03
C SER A 602 -5.61 32.90 -25.82
N LYS A 603 -4.85 33.61 -26.65
CA LYS A 603 -3.75 33.02 -27.44
C LYS A 603 -2.46 32.98 -26.62
N ALA A 604 -1.75 31.86 -26.70
CA ALA A 604 -0.50 31.63 -25.98
C ALA A 604 0.57 31.06 -26.90
N TYR A 605 1.83 31.30 -26.56
CA TYR A 605 2.99 30.68 -27.20
C TYR A 605 3.57 29.58 -26.32
N ALA A 606 3.93 28.44 -26.90
CA ALA A 606 4.68 27.39 -26.24
C ALA A 606 6.14 27.83 -25.96
N LEU A 607 6.58 27.66 -24.72
CA LEU A 607 7.93 28.01 -24.24
C LEU A 607 8.92 26.85 -24.37
N TYR A 608 8.43 25.61 -24.32
CA TYR A 608 9.21 24.37 -24.29
C TYR A 608 8.50 23.30 -25.14
N ASP A 609 9.27 22.39 -25.74
CA ASP A 609 8.70 21.20 -26.39
C ASP A 609 8.03 20.29 -25.34
N PHE A 610 6.83 19.80 -25.64
CA PHE A 610 6.13 18.80 -24.84
C PHE A 610 5.44 17.81 -25.76
N THR A 611 5.76 16.52 -25.62
CA THR A 611 5.13 15.44 -26.39
C THR A 611 4.07 14.75 -25.54
N GLY A 612 2.81 14.73 -26.01
CA GLY A 612 1.70 14.08 -25.30
C GLY A 612 1.77 12.55 -25.22
N HIS A 613 2.80 11.92 -25.79
CA HIS A 613 3.06 10.49 -25.71
C HIS A 613 3.93 10.17 -24.48
N GLY A 614 3.41 9.35 -23.57
CA GLY A 614 4.13 8.98 -22.35
C GLY A 614 5.36 8.10 -22.63
N VAL A 615 6.49 8.44 -22.02
CA VAL A 615 7.66 7.56 -21.96
C VAL A 615 7.23 6.24 -21.32
N ASN A 616 7.57 5.11 -21.96
CA ASN A 616 7.08 3.75 -21.67
C ASN A 616 5.68 3.39 -22.22
N GLY A 617 5.13 4.14 -23.18
CA GLY A 617 3.98 3.70 -23.97
C GLY A 617 2.63 3.73 -23.25
N CYS A 618 2.54 4.48 -22.15
CA CYS A 618 1.26 4.86 -21.55
C CYS A 618 0.72 6.13 -22.22
N GLU A 619 -0.43 6.02 -22.87
CA GLU A 619 -1.16 7.19 -23.35
C GLU A 619 -1.67 8.01 -22.15
N TYR A 620 -1.26 9.29 -22.10
CA TYR A 620 -1.99 10.26 -21.30
C TYR A 620 -3.20 10.70 -22.12
N VAL A 621 -4.38 10.18 -21.75
CA VAL A 621 -5.63 10.43 -22.45
C VAL A 621 -5.85 11.94 -22.57
N ASN A 622 -5.94 12.42 -23.82
CA ASN A 622 -6.11 13.83 -24.20
C ASN A 622 -4.93 14.78 -23.90
N SER A 623 -3.68 14.32 -23.80
CA SER A 623 -2.51 15.23 -23.83
C SER A 623 -2.14 15.67 -25.26
N ALA A 624 -1.89 16.98 -25.45
CA ALA A 624 -1.47 17.52 -26.74
C ALA A 624 0.06 17.50 -26.90
N THR A 625 0.56 17.48 -28.15
CA THR A 625 1.99 17.69 -28.45
C THR A 625 2.20 19.12 -28.96
N ILE A 626 3.10 19.87 -28.33
CA ILE A 626 3.47 21.26 -28.67
C ILE A 626 4.97 21.43 -28.86
N HIS A 627 5.35 22.40 -29.70
CA HIS A 627 6.74 22.75 -29.98
C HIS A 627 7.11 24.18 -29.58
N VAL A 628 8.39 24.45 -29.28
CA VAL A 628 8.87 25.79 -28.91
C VAL A 628 8.46 26.84 -29.95
N GLY A 629 7.78 27.91 -29.50
CA GLY A 629 7.29 29.00 -30.34
C GLY A 629 5.96 28.73 -31.05
N GLU A 630 5.37 27.54 -30.90
CA GLU A 630 4.06 27.23 -31.47
C GLU A 630 2.94 28.08 -30.84
N LEU A 631 2.07 28.64 -31.68
CA LEU A 631 0.92 29.45 -31.26
C LEU A 631 -0.29 28.55 -31.02
N VAL A 632 -0.83 28.59 -29.81
CA VAL A 632 -1.98 27.78 -29.37
C VAL A 632 -3.11 28.67 -28.80
N GLU A 633 -4.32 28.14 -28.83
CA GLU A 633 -5.55 28.77 -28.34
C GLU A 633 -5.94 28.11 -27.02
N ILE A 634 -6.04 28.86 -25.92
CA ILE A 634 -6.48 28.32 -24.62
C ILE A 634 -7.98 28.11 -24.64
N LEU A 635 -8.41 26.91 -24.26
CA LEU A 635 -9.81 26.52 -24.07
C LEU A 635 -10.22 26.53 -22.59
N GLU A 636 -9.35 26.06 -21.69
CA GLU A 636 -9.61 26.00 -20.24
C GLU A 636 -8.34 26.40 -19.48
N ASP A 637 -8.43 27.45 -18.65
CA ASP A 637 -7.34 27.93 -17.79
C ASP A 637 -7.06 26.99 -16.60
N ASP A 638 -5.82 26.99 -16.09
CA ASP A 638 -5.40 26.22 -14.92
C ASP A 638 -6.23 26.56 -13.66
N HIS A 639 -6.88 25.56 -13.08
CA HIS A 639 -7.68 25.69 -11.86
C HIS A 639 -6.91 25.35 -10.56
N GLY A 640 -5.58 25.29 -10.63
CA GLY A 640 -4.67 24.95 -9.54
C GLY A 640 -4.20 23.50 -9.55
N ASP A 641 -4.28 22.80 -10.68
CA ASP A 641 -3.80 21.42 -10.85
C ASP A 641 -2.56 21.30 -11.74
N GLY A 642 -2.14 22.39 -12.39
CA GLY A 642 -0.91 22.48 -13.18
C GLY A 642 -1.08 22.25 -14.67
N TRP A 643 -2.32 22.09 -15.17
CA TRP A 643 -2.61 21.83 -16.57
C TRP A 643 -3.51 22.90 -17.18
N THR A 644 -3.25 23.25 -18.43
CA THR A 644 -4.10 24.12 -19.25
C THR A 644 -4.60 23.33 -20.46
N ARG A 645 -5.88 23.45 -20.81
CA ARG A 645 -6.42 22.83 -22.03
C ARG A 645 -6.22 23.78 -23.20
N ILE A 646 -5.58 23.30 -24.25
CA ILE A 646 -5.28 24.08 -25.45
C ILE A 646 -5.89 23.45 -26.70
N LYS A 647 -5.93 24.24 -27.77
CA LYS A 647 -6.25 23.87 -29.14
C LYS A 647 -5.17 24.39 -30.08
N LYS A 648 -4.79 23.55 -31.04
CA LYS A 648 -3.76 23.83 -32.05
C LYS A 648 -4.37 24.37 -33.34
N SER A 649 -3.53 24.92 -34.21
CA SER A 649 -3.90 25.41 -35.55
C SER A 649 -4.41 24.31 -36.49
N ASP A 650 -4.03 23.05 -36.25
CA ASP A 650 -4.56 21.85 -36.92
C ASP A 650 -5.96 21.41 -36.43
N GLY A 651 -6.51 22.10 -35.41
CA GLY A 651 -7.81 21.80 -34.82
C GLY A 651 -7.79 20.74 -33.71
N SER A 652 -6.67 20.05 -33.48
CA SER A 652 -6.52 19.13 -32.35
C SER A 652 -6.52 19.90 -31.02
N ALA A 653 -6.98 19.24 -29.96
CA ALA A 653 -7.08 19.84 -28.63
C ALA A 653 -6.69 18.84 -27.54
N GLY A 654 -6.08 19.35 -26.46
CA GLY A 654 -5.61 18.52 -25.36
C GLY A 654 -4.91 19.33 -24.27
N PHE A 655 -4.48 18.65 -23.21
CA PHE A 655 -3.84 19.25 -22.06
C PHE A 655 -2.32 19.33 -22.22
N VAL A 656 -1.75 20.46 -21.77
CA VAL A 656 -0.31 20.71 -21.63
C VAL A 656 -0.03 21.30 -20.24
N PRO A 657 1.18 21.17 -19.68
CA PRO A 657 1.50 21.81 -18.41
C PRO A 657 1.43 23.33 -18.53
N SER A 658 0.78 24.02 -17.59
CA SER A 658 0.52 25.47 -17.68
C SER A 658 1.81 26.31 -17.71
N SER A 659 2.90 25.78 -17.16
CA SER A 659 4.24 26.38 -17.19
C SER A 659 4.96 26.26 -18.54
N TYR A 660 4.42 25.50 -19.50
CA TYR A 660 5.00 25.30 -20.84
C TYR A 660 4.43 26.27 -21.87
N ILE A 661 3.48 27.13 -21.50
CA ILE A 661 2.85 28.13 -22.39
C ILE A 661 2.88 29.52 -21.75
N ARG A 662 2.73 30.57 -22.57
CA ARG A 662 2.61 31.95 -22.10
C ARG A 662 1.63 32.77 -22.95
N VAL A 663 0.68 33.42 -22.27
CA VAL A 663 -0.20 34.46 -22.83
C VAL A 663 0.57 35.79 -22.86
N ASP A 664 1.32 36.03 -23.93
CA ASP A 664 2.02 37.30 -24.19
C ASP A 664 1.81 37.71 -25.66
N SER A 665 1.56 39.00 -25.90
CA SER A 665 1.17 39.50 -27.23
C SER A 665 2.34 39.89 -28.14
N GLN A 666 3.59 39.65 -27.71
CA GLN A 666 4.81 39.84 -28.51
C GLN A 666 5.82 38.73 -28.22
N MET A 667 6.40 38.12 -29.26
CA MET A 667 7.55 37.22 -29.09
C MET A 667 8.81 38.03 -28.73
N PRO A 668 9.61 37.59 -27.74
CA PRO A 668 10.94 38.16 -27.53
C PRO A 668 11.88 37.74 -28.66
N SER A 669 12.39 38.73 -29.41
CA SER A 669 13.36 38.48 -30.49
C SER A 669 14.68 37.93 -29.95
N THR A 670 15.27 36.99 -30.68
CA THR A 670 16.50 36.29 -30.29
C THR A 670 17.70 37.25 -30.27
N SER A 671 18.12 37.66 -29.08
CA SER A 671 19.37 38.40 -28.85
C SER A 671 20.25 37.65 -27.85
N SER A 672 21.43 37.21 -28.31
CA SER A 672 22.37 36.46 -27.48
C SER A 672 22.88 37.31 -26.31
N PRO A 673 22.95 36.77 -25.08
CA PRO A 673 23.44 37.53 -23.94
C PRO A 673 24.93 37.85 -24.10
N LYS A 674 25.29 39.14 -23.99
CA LYS A 674 26.69 39.54 -23.81
C LYS A 674 27.15 39.15 -22.41
N ILE A 675 28.35 38.59 -22.33
CA ILE A 675 29.06 38.39 -21.06
C ILE A 675 29.67 39.74 -20.66
N GLU A 676 29.18 40.36 -19.58
CA GLU A 676 29.88 41.45 -18.90
C GLU A 676 30.62 40.94 -17.66
N SER A 677 31.90 41.32 -17.55
CA SER A 677 32.83 40.82 -16.54
C SER A 677 32.87 41.73 -15.30
N GLY A 678 31.93 41.52 -14.38
CA GLY A 678 31.95 42.17 -13.06
C GLY A 678 32.87 41.46 -12.06
N ARG A 679 33.89 42.17 -11.54
CA ARG A 679 34.64 41.73 -10.35
C ARG A 679 33.86 42.08 -9.08
N PHE A 680 33.71 41.14 -8.16
CA PHE A 680 34.47 41.12 -6.90
C PHE A 680 34.41 39.76 -6.21
#